data_AF-A0AAW0RMR5-F1
#
_entry.id   AF-A0AAW0RMR5-F1
#
_cell.length_a   1.000
_cell.length_b   1.000
_cell.length_c   1.000
_cell.angle_alpha   90.00
_cell.angle_beta   90.00
_cell.angle_gamma   90.00
#
_symmetry.space_group_name_H-M   'P 1'
#
loop_
_entity.id
_entity.type
_entity.pdbx_description
1 polymer ?
#
loop_
_entity_poly.entity_id
_entity_poly.type
_entity_poly.pdbx_seq_one_letter_code
_entity_poly.pdbx_strand_id
1 'polypeptide(L)'
;MVPSIRSSDSNVPQGRLLRFQDAFLTNNSVSEFVWKWRCKLLGSADIDREEDLPRLTDEEEVGGDPVSKIMYEGPKSYFDSYDWVDYPPKQISKETAREHGRVAIIVFKVKDHEKRCISGRLPLKYHAIEVQNLAVVSALASVFKKQDYYISETETAIFEAPFHLLFFCQDEIKQLSAGLAADDELAPYLRLFVNTMNPILRDIHTKLNSLSGSGLISFATVWTLFPRGATVYSTDLESEFLCKVLKAEYSSLSADEQYLQICVKVIRFNGDSFVWTTKMLRLNSFSGNKPIKQLRHYPVEHHADMAGVYDRLQQRGKMMLDLQDPQHRSYNNVALHWQDSKTSTKHNVESRILVDVSGYRKYQDDSLHRGSVKRKWSNRRNEDEDDLDDWAIGAWDQSSNDYDFSDADANQPENRTFGRQITESQCQRNKEMMLRRKDDLPFLYGLVGGFALKTKLWVEFYIEDIEPIIWNNTAYSHLVYDEEQKDLILSFVQHHSFASATPASVSFASRSPPNDSSSAATEALSGKAPRRTLAPGEDVIIGKGQGLVILLSGPTGTGKTLMAEAVADRAQRPLVSLQADNLGSQVDTLGTNLRRFLTMAAEWNAVVLLDEADVFMAERDPGNIHRNELVSIFLRELEYFSGVLFLTTNLYETIDSAFRSRVSLHQRFSSLSQDARRKVWHNFLPCLAPQTQEVDGDAGAVVPTLSEADINELSVWQLNGREIQNSVKMARMWCDRKGYAMTLDRLESCIHATNPSARKGVEVVEDYDQEGYG
;
A
#
# COMPACT_ATOMS: atom_id res chain seq x y z
N MET A 1 6.28 47.77 29.53
CA MET A 1 6.43 48.52 30.80
C MET A 1 5.07 48.55 31.48
N VAL A 2 5.08 48.15 32.75
CA VAL A 2 4.01 47.96 33.78
C VAL A 2 3.31 49.30 34.12
N PRO A 3 2.27 49.49 34.98
CA PRO A 3 1.24 48.65 35.69
C PRO A 3 -0.22 49.18 35.57
N SER A 4 -1.30 48.48 35.95
CA SER A 4 -1.84 48.12 37.30
C SER A 4 -2.27 49.32 38.18
N ILE A 5 -3.57 49.60 38.39
CA ILE A 5 -4.50 49.12 39.44
C ILE A 5 -4.51 49.95 40.76
N ARG A 6 -5.75 50.36 41.16
CA ARG A 6 -6.28 50.77 42.49
C ARG A 6 -5.81 52.12 43.04
N SER A 7 -6.59 52.90 43.82
CA SER A 7 -7.80 52.75 44.65
C SER A 7 -8.44 54.16 44.80
N SER A 8 -9.70 54.38 45.15
CA SER A 8 -10.20 54.30 46.54
C SER A 8 -11.70 54.65 46.67
N ASP A 9 -12.38 53.94 47.58
CA ASP A 9 -13.51 54.33 48.46
C ASP A 9 -14.89 54.69 47.85
N SER A 10 -16.06 54.36 48.42
CA SER A 10 -16.52 53.54 49.56
C SER A 10 -18.08 53.49 49.53
N ASN A 11 -18.69 52.50 50.22
CA ASN A 11 -20.09 52.45 50.76
C ASN A 11 -21.35 52.17 49.86
N VAL A 12 -21.69 50.88 49.67
CA VAL A 12 -22.93 50.08 50.05
C VAL A 12 -24.31 50.82 50.18
N PRO A 13 -25.51 50.22 49.88
CA PRO A 13 -26.04 49.41 48.75
C PRO A 13 -27.50 49.81 48.30
N GLN A 14 -28.14 48.95 47.46
CA GLN A 14 -29.58 48.82 47.11
C GLN A 14 -30.16 49.64 45.94
N GLY A 15 -30.75 48.93 44.97
CA GLY A 15 -31.77 49.50 44.06
C GLY A 15 -31.85 48.89 42.66
N ARG A 16 -32.91 48.11 42.42
CA ARG A 16 -33.37 47.51 41.16
C ARG A 16 -33.20 48.37 39.90
N LEU A 17 -32.70 47.74 38.83
CA LEU A 17 -32.80 48.18 37.44
C LEU A 17 -34.21 47.94 36.88
N LEU A 18 -34.79 48.98 36.27
CA LEU A 18 -35.89 48.90 35.30
C LEU A 18 -35.31 49.11 33.89
N ARG A 19 -35.68 48.20 32.97
CA ARG A 19 -35.57 48.38 31.52
C ARG A 19 -36.96 48.78 30.99
N PHE A 20 -37.00 49.73 30.06
CA PHE A 20 -38.10 49.91 29.11
C PHE A 20 -37.53 50.19 27.73
N GLN A 21 -37.93 49.39 26.75
CA GLN A 21 -38.04 49.76 25.35
C GLN A 21 -39.36 49.18 24.83
N ASP A 22 -40.32 50.07 24.63
CA ASP A 22 -41.51 49.94 23.79
C ASP A 22 -41.11 49.67 22.32
N ALA A 23 -41.95 49.22 21.40
CA ALA A 23 -43.22 48.51 21.35
C ALA A 23 -43.53 48.43 19.84
N PHE A 24 -44.06 47.32 19.32
CA PHE A 24 -45.10 47.33 18.30
C PHE A 24 -45.77 45.94 18.27
N LEU A 25 -47.02 45.94 18.74
CA LEU A 25 -47.97 44.83 18.79
C LEU A 25 -48.60 44.60 17.41
N THR A 26 -48.87 43.34 17.05
CA THR A 26 -50.11 42.95 16.34
C THR A 26 -50.46 41.47 16.55
N ASN A 27 -51.68 41.26 17.06
CA ASN A 27 -52.63 40.13 16.93
C ASN A 27 -52.18 38.66 17.07
N ASN A 28 -52.38 38.08 18.26
CA ASN A 28 -52.83 36.67 18.39
C ASN A 28 -53.58 36.33 19.71
N SER A 29 -54.20 37.31 20.38
CA SER A 29 -54.80 37.14 21.72
C SER A 29 -56.30 36.82 21.73
N VAL A 30 -56.82 36.02 20.79
CA VAL A 30 -58.27 35.70 20.75
C VAL A 30 -58.59 34.20 20.95
N SER A 31 -57.59 33.31 21.07
CA SER A 31 -57.86 31.86 21.18
C SER A 31 -58.00 31.32 22.62
N GLU A 32 -57.43 31.94 23.65
CA GLU A 32 -57.45 31.35 25.01
C GLU A 32 -58.66 31.74 25.87
N PHE A 33 -59.30 32.88 25.60
CA PHE A 33 -60.43 33.36 26.41
C PHE A 33 -61.73 32.60 26.10
N VAL A 34 -61.86 32.02 24.90
CA VAL A 34 -63.07 31.31 24.43
C VAL A 34 -63.12 29.86 24.95
N TRP A 35 -61.99 29.23 25.30
CA TRP A 35 -61.97 27.85 25.79
C TRP A 35 -62.32 27.76 27.29
N LYS A 36 -61.81 28.67 28.12
CA LYS A 36 -62.08 28.68 29.58
C LYS A 36 -63.52 29.05 29.95
N TRP A 37 -64.28 29.69 29.06
CA TRP A 37 -65.70 30.01 29.29
C TRP A 37 -66.65 28.82 29.02
N ARG A 38 -66.22 27.81 28.25
CA ARG A 38 -67.10 26.71 27.78
C ARG A 38 -67.19 25.53 28.75
N CYS A 39 -66.33 25.42 29.76
CA CYS A 39 -66.29 24.30 30.71
C CYS A 39 -66.90 24.60 32.11
N LYS A 40 -67.53 25.76 32.32
CA LYS A 40 -68.04 26.19 33.64
C LYS A 40 -69.57 26.21 33.79
N LEU A 41 -70.32 25.62 32.85
CA LEU A 41 -71.79 25.77 32.76
C LEU A 41 -72.60 24.46 32.71
N LEU A 42 -72.02 23.33 33.07
CA LEU A 42 -72.80 22.11 33.37
C LEU A 42 -72.33 21.53 34.69
N GLY A 43 -72.98 21.99 35.76
CA GLY A 43 -72.87 21.40 37.09
C GLY A 43 -74.07 20.51 37.39
N SER A 44 -73.83 19.54 38.27
CA SER A 44 -74.71 19.04 39.35
C SER A 44 -74.06 17.74 39.84
N ALA A 45 -73.38 17.75 40.99
CA ALA A 45 -73.96 17.49 42.31
C ALA A 45 -74.49 16.06 42.42
N ASP A 46 -73.79 15.17 43.15
CA ASP A 46 -74.15 14.89 44.55
C ASP A 46 -73.36 13.70 45.16
N ILE A 47 -73.03 13.90 46.46
CA ILE A 47 -72.82 12.93 47.55
C ILE A 47 -71.40 12.41 47.84
N ASP A 48 -70.98 12.82 49.05
CA ASP A 48 -69.83 12.43 49.86
C ASP A 48 -69.71 10.92 50.14
N ARG A 49 -68.46 10.43 50.24
CA ARG A 49 -67.90 9.77 51.44
C ARG A 49 -66.43 9.42 51.26
N GLU A 50 -65.63 9.81 52.25
CA GLU A 50 -64.27 9.33 52.50
C GLU A 50 -64.24 7.80 52.61
N GLU A 51 -63.27 7.14 51.97
CA GLU A 51 -62.40 6.14 52.61
C GLU A 51 -61.24 5.76 51.67
N ASP A 52 -60.07 5.64 52.30
CA ASP A 52 -58.85 4.94 51.86
C ASP A 52 -58.09 5.47 50.63
N LEU A 53 -56.99 6.18 50.93
CA LEU A 53 -55.83 6.31 50.05
C LEU A 53 -55.16 4.94 49.86
N PRO A 54 -55.04 4.39 48.63
CA PRO A 54 -54.00 3.42 48.33
C PRO A 54 -52.72 4.19 47.99
N ARG A 55 -51.64 3.84 48.69
CA ARG A 55 -50.27 4.16 48.31
C ARG A 55 -50.04 3.63 46.89
N LEU A 56 -49.89 4.52 45.91
CA LEU A 56 -49.41 4.17 44.57
C LEU A 56 -47.90 3.91 44.66
N THR A 57 -47.56 2.66 44.91
CA THR A 57 -46.33 2.05 44.41
C THR A 57 -46.63 1.52 43.02
N ASP A 58 -46.65 2.39 42.02
CA ASP A 58 -46.63 1.97 40.62
C ASP A 58 -45.35 2.56 40.01
N GLU A 59 -44.29 1.75 40.03
CA GLU A 59 -43.31 1.80 38.94
C GLU A 59 -44.12 1.47 37.68
N GLU A 60 -44.64 2.50 37.00
CA GLU A 60 -45.34 2.33 35.72
C GLU A 60 -44.43 1.50 34.80
N GLU A 61 -44.88 0.30 34.45
CA GLU A 61 -44.14 -0.62 33.59
C GLU A 61 -43.87 0.08 32.24
N VAL A 62 -42.62 0.46 32.01
CA VAL A 62 -42.18 1.00 30.72
C VAL A 62 -42.49 -0.05 29.64
N GLY A 63 -43.48 0.23 28.80
CA GLY A 63 -43.96 -0.69 27.76
C GLY A 63 -45.20 -1.52 28.11
N GLY A 64 -45.94 -1.16 29.18
CA GLY A 64 -47.17 -1.86 29.59
C GLY A 64 -48.33 -1.82 28.59
N ASP A 65 -48.34 -0.84 27.68
CA ASP A 65 -49.36 -0.71 26.63
C ASP A 65 -48.80 -1.12 25.25
N PRO A 66 -49.52 -1.96 24.47
CA PRO A 66 -49.13 -2.32 23.10
C PRO A 66 -49.48 -1.19 22.11
N VAL A 67 -49.02 0.03 22.40
CA VAL A 67 -49.34 1.24 21.65
C VAL A 67 -48.05 1.83 21.09
N SER A 68 -48.02 2.02 19.77
CA SER A 68 -46.92 2.74 19.12
C SER A 68 -47.09 4.24 19.33
N LYS A 69 -46.10 4.90 19.96
CA LYS A 69 -46.02 6.36 20.04
C LYS A 69 -45.05 6.88 18.98
N ILE A 70 -45.52 7.80 18.14
CA ILE A 70 -44.69 8.46 17.11
C ILE A 70 -44.14 9.75 17.71
N MET A 71 -42.82 9.89 17.68
CA MET A 71 -42.11 11.10 18.10
C MET A 71 -41.57 11.83 16.85
N TYR A 72 -41.65 13.15 16.86
CA TYR A 72 -41.22 14.05 15.79
C TYR A 72 -40.03 14.89 16.23
N GLU A 73 -39.25 15.39 15.26
CA GLU A 73 -38.14 16.29 15.54
C GLU A 73 -38.62 17.67 16.00
N GLY A 74 -38.12 18.10 17.16
CA GLY A 74 -38.46 19.34 17.83
C GLY A 74 -37.61 20.52 17.33
N PRO A 75 -38.08 21.76 17.54
CA PRO A 75 -37.46 22.97 17.00
C PRO A 75 -36.10 23.33 17.61
N LYS A 76 -35.64 22.61 18.65
CA LYS A 76 -34.32 22.77 19.27
C LYS A 76 -33.31 21.72 18.83
N SER A 77 -33.68 20.84 17.90
CA SER A 77 -32.75 19.87 17.35
C SER A 77 -31.60 20.59 16.64
N TYR A 78 -30.37 20.19 16.94
CA TYR A 78 -29.16 20.76 16.39
C TYR A 78 -28.09 19.68 16.34
N PHE A 79 -27.48 19.49 15.16
CA PHE A 79 -26.34 18.61 14.85
C PHE A 79 -26.07 17.46 15.84
N ASP A 80 -26.50 16.24 15.49
CA ASP A 80 -26.44 15.01 16.31
C ASP A 80 -27.16 15.05 17.68
N SER A 81 -27.83 16.15 18.01
CA SER A 81 -28.74 16.26 19.16
C SER A 81 -30.18 16.45 18.68
N TYR A 82 -31.04 15.47 18.99
CA TYR A 82 -32.45 15.45 18.61
C TYR A 82 -33.34 15.72 19.82
N ASP A 83 -34.16 16.76 19.73
CA ASP A 83 -35.21 17.06 20.70
C ASP A 83 -36.51 16.38 20.23
N TRP A 84 -36.91 15.26 20.84
CA TRP A 84 -38.08 14.51 20.38
C TRP A 84 -39.37 15.03 21.00
N VAL A 85 -40.33 15.44 20.17
CA VAL A 85 -41.64 15.94 20.58
C VAL A 85 -42.76 15.03 20.09
N ASP A 86 -43.86 14.91 20.84
CA ASP A 86 -44.99 14.03 20.48
C ASP A 86 -46.07 14.74 19.64
N TYR A 87 -45.77 15.93 19.12
CA TYR A 87 -46.61 16.68 18.20
C TYR A 87 -45.88 16.97 16.88
N PRO A 88 -46.58 16.93 15.73
CA PRO A 88 -45.95 17.19 14.45
C PRO A 88 -45.42 18.63 14.38
N PRO A 89 -44.28 18.88 13.68
CA PRO A 89 -43.78 20.22 13.43
C PRO A 89 -44.85 21.07 12.75
N LYS A 90 -44.77 22.41 12.89
CA LYS A 90 -45.69 23.31 12.19
C LYS A 90 -45.61 23.07 10.68
N GLN A 91 -46.60 22.36 10.15
CA GLN A 91 -46.70 22.08 8.73
C GLN A 91 -47.05 23.37 7.97
N ILE A 92 -46.54 23.49 6.75
CA ILE A 92 -46.97 24.51 5.81
C ILE A 92 -48.49 24.46 5.64
N SER A 93 -49.12 25.62 5.41
CA SER A 93 -50.58 25.66 5.27
C SER A 93 -51.06 24.75 4.13
N LYS A 94 -52.24 24.14 4.26
CA LYS A 94 -52.80 23.26 3.20
C LYS A 94 -52.95 23.97 1.85
N GLU A 95 -53.12 25.28 1.87
CA GLU A 95 -53.20 26.12 0.66
C GLU A 95 -51.82 26.28 0.01
N THR A 96 -50.80 26.64 0.79
CA THR A 96 -49.40 26.71 0.34
C THR A 96 -48.88 25.36 -0.14
N ALA A 97 -49.22 24.26 0.53
CA ALA A 97 -48.86 22.90 0.11
C ALA A 97 -49.52 22.51 -1.24
N ARG A 98 -50.78 22.92 -1.46
CA ARG A 98 -51.48 22.69 -2.73
C ARG A 98 -50.94 23.54 -3.87
N GLU A 99 -50.50 24.76 -3.58
CA GLU A 99 -49.82 25.63 -4.55
C GLU A 99 -48.44 25.07 -4.92
N HIS A 100 -47.68 24.58 -3.93
CA HIS A 100 -46.40 23.92 -4.14
C HIS A 100 -46.51 22.61 -4.94
N GLY A 101 -47.60 21.84 -4.79
CA GLY A 101 -47.80 20.60 -5.54
C GLY A 101 -48.34 20.77 -6.98
N ARG A 102 -48.59 22.01 -7.43
CA ARG A 102 -49.13 22.31 -8.78
C ARG A 102 -48.07 22.82 -9.76
N VAL A 103 -46.87 23.12 -9.29
CA VAL A 103 -45.81 23.70 -10.12
C VAL A 103 -44.95 22.60 -10.74
N ALA A 104 -44.52 22.79 -11.98
CA ALA A 104 -43.67 21.79 -12.64
C ALA A 104 -42.24 21.74 -12.07
N ILE A 105 -41.75 22.87 -11.54
CA ILE A 105 -40.38 23.05 -11.05
C ILE A 105 -40.41 23.95 -9.81
N ILE A 106 -39.70 23.54 -8.75
CA ILE A 106 -39.45 24.34 -7.55
C ILE A 106 -37.97 24.72 -7.50
N VAL A 107 -37.68 25.98 -7.19
CA VAL A 107 -36.31 26.48 -7.05
C VAL A 107 -36.09 26.95 -5.61
N PHE A 108 -35.17 26.28 -4.92
CA PHE A 108 -34.77 26.63 -3.57
C PHE A 108 -33.62 27.62 -3.59
N LYS A 109 -33.77 28.73 -2.86
CA LYS A 109 -32.74 29.74 -2.66
C LYS A 109 -32.45 29.92 -1.18
N VAL A 110 -31.18 29.98 -0.82
CA VAL A 110 -30.71 30.20 0.55
C VAL A 110 -30.00 31.54 0.68
N LYS A 111 -29.88 32.05 1.90
CA LYS A 111 -29.12 33.27 2.19
C LYS A 111 -27.64 33.00 1.91
N ASP A 112 -27.04 33.88 1.12
CA ASP A 112 -25.63 33.84 0.77
C ASP A 112 -24.83 34.61 1.82
N HIS A 113 -24.38 33.89 2.85
CA HIS A 113 -23.61 34.43 3.97
C HIS A 113 -22.15 34.80 3.58
N GLU A 114 -21.69 34.41 2.38
CA GLU A 114 -20.34 34.74 1.89
C GLU A 114 -20.24 36.17 1.34
N LYS A 115 -21.38 36.75 0.93
CA LYS A 115 -21.44 38.12 0.39
C LYS A 115 -21.88 39.11 1.46
N ARG A 116 -21.36 40.34 1.36
CA ARG A 116 -21.73 41.43 2.26
C ARG A 116 -23.22 41.74 2.18
N CYS A 117 -23.84 42.01 3.32
CA CYS A 117 -25.19 42.54 3.40
C CYS A 117 -25.26 43.88 2.67
N ILE A 118 -26.11 43.98 1.65
CA ILE A 118 -26.40 45.24 0.96
C ILE A 118 -27.71 45.76 1.53
N SER A 119 -27.70 46.97 2.13
CA SER A 119 -28.90 47.60 2.69
C SER A 119 -29.63 46.73 3.73
N GLY A 120 -28.89 46.01 4.59
CA GLY A 120 -29.46 45.16 5.64
C GLY A 120 -30.10 43.85 5.15
N ARG A 121 -29.99 43.52 3.86
CA ARG A 121 -30.46 42.25 3.28
C ARG A 121 -29.29 41.41 2.80
N LEU A 122 -29.31 40.13 3.17
CA LEU A 122 -28.38 39.14 2.62
C LEU A 122 -28.82 38.79 1.19
N PRO A 123 -27.89 38.74 0.23
CA PRO A 123 -28.20 38.24 -1.10
C PRO A 123 -28.61 36.76 -1.03
N LEU A 124 -29.33 36.29 -2.06
CA LEU A 124 -29.76 34.90 -2.16
C LEU A 124 -28.90 34.15 -3.18
N LYS A 125 -28.55 32.90 -2.88
CA LYS A 125 -27.92 31.96 -3.82
C LYS A 125 -28.83 30.76 -4.11
N TYR A 126 -28.71 30.20 -5.30
CA TYR A 126 -29.41 28.97 -5.67
C TYR A 126 -28.86 27.80 -4.83
N HIS A 127 -29.77 26.99 -4.29
CA HIS A 127 -29.44 25.84 -3.43
C HIS A 127 -29.83 24.52 -4.08
N ALA A 128 -31.08 24.42 -4.54
CA ALA A 128 -31.59 23.21 -5.19
C ALA A 128 -32.67 23.53 -6.23
N ILE A 129 -32.88 22.62 -7.17
CA ILE A 129 -33.98 22.62 -8.14
C ILE A 129 -34.68 21.27 -8.04
N GLU A 130 -35.97 21.28 -7.74
CA GLU A 130 -36.81 20.09 -7.74
C GLU A 130 -37.71 20.09 -8.98
N VAL A 131 -37.66 19.02 -9.76
CA VAL A 131 -38.51 18.80 -10.93
C VAL A 131 -39.65 17.86 -10.52
N GLN A 132 -40.86 18.40 -10.48
CA GLN A 132 -42.06 17.66 -10.06
C GLN A 132 -42.79 16.99 -11.21
N ASN A 133 -42.63 17.51 -12.43
CA ASN A 133 -43.27 16.92 -13.61
C ASN A 133 -42.53 15.62 -14.02
N LEU A 134 -43.20 14.47 -13.84
CA LEU A 134 -42.62 13.15 -14.12
C LEU A 134 -42.28 12.92 -15.59
N ALA A 135 -43.01 13.54 -16.53
CA ALA A 135 -42.69 13.43 -17.95
C ALA A 135 -41.34 14.11 -18.27
N VAL A 136 -41.04 15.23 -17.62
CA VAL A 136 -39.71 15.88 -17.68
C VAL A 136 -38.66 15.00 -17.02
N VAL A 137 -38.95 14.39 -15.87
CA VAL A 137 -38.02 13.48 -15.18
C VAL A 137 -37.66 12.27 -16.05
N SER A 138 -38.65 11.61 -16.67
CA SER A 138 -38.41 10.46 -17.57
C SER A 138 -37.60 10.87 -18.81
N ALA A 139 -37.91 12.00 -19.44
CA ALA A 139 -37.12 12.52 -20.55
C ALA A 139 -35.65 12.80 -20.16
N LEU A 140 -35.44 13.41 -18.99
CA LEU A 140 -34.11 13.69 -18.44
C LEU A 140 -33.37 12.41 -18.00
N ALA A 141 -34.08 11.39 -17.50
CA ALA A 141 -33.48 10.12 -17.07
C ALA A 141 -32.70 9.46 -18.22
N SER A 142 -33.20 9.54 -19.46
CA SER A 142 -32.50 9.04 -20.64
C SER A 142 -31.17 9.74 -20.92
N VAL A 143 -31.08 11.05 -20.65
CA VAL A 143 -29.87 11.86 -20.81
C VAL A 143 -28.88 11.53 -19.69
N PHE A 144 -29.36 11.50 -18.46
CA PHE A 144 -28.52 11.24 -17.28
C PHE A 144 -27.99 9.82 -17.21
N LYS A 145 -28.72 8.84 -17.76
CA LYS A 145 -28.25 7.45 -17.87
C LYS A 145 -26.95 7.35 -18.67
N LYS A 146 -26.71 8.21 -19.67
CA LYS A 146 -25.43 8.24 -20.40
C LYS A 146 -24.26 8.69 -19.53
N GLN A 147 -24.53 9.49 -18.50
CA GLN A 147 -23.56 9.90 -17.47
C GLN A 147 -23.56 8.94 -16.27
N ASP A 148 -24.22 7.78 -16.40
CA ASP A 148 -24.35 6.73 -15.37
C ASP A 148 -24.98 7.27 -14.08
N TYR A 149 -25.98 8.14 -14.25
CA TYR A 149 -26.82 8.64 -13.18
C TYR A 149 -28.25 8.18 -13.41
N TYR A 150 -28.79 7.42 -12.45
CA TYR A 150 -30.12 6.83 -12.55
C TYR A 150 -31.10 7.66 -11.72
N ILE A 151 -32.10 8.21 -12.39
CA ILE A 151 -33.20 8.91 -11.74
C ILE A 151 -34.43 8.02 -11.82
N SER A 152 -35.18 7.93 -10.73
CA SER A 152 -36.44 7.22 -10.68
C SER A 152 -37.46 7.95 -11.54
N GLU A 153 -37.98 7.29 -12.58
CA GLU A 153 -39.01 7.86 -13.46
C GLU A 153 -40.35 8.06 -12.75
N THR A 154 -40.52 7.48 -11.55
CA THR A 154 -41.75 7.54 -10.75
C THR A 154 -41.70 8.58 -9.63
N GLU A 155 -40.56 9.24 -9.42
CA GLU A 155 -40.36 10.20 -8.33
C GLU A 155 -39.89 11.57 -8.83
N THR A 156 -40.02 12.59 -7.99
CA THR A 156 -39.51 13.92 -8.30
C THR A 156 -37.98 13.94 -8.21
N ALA A 157 -37.32 14.70 -9.09
CA ALA A 157 -35.86 14.76 -9.15
C ALA A 157 -35.35 16.05 -8.50
N ILE A 158 -34.42 15.94 -7.55
CA ILE A 158 -33.80 17.09 -6.88
C ILE A 158 -32.33 17.22 -7.34
N PHE A 159 -31.95 18.42 -7.78
CA PHE A 159 -30.59 18.77 -8.16
C PHE A 159 -30.05 19.85 -7.23
N GLU A 160 -28.92 19.62 -6.59
CA GLU A 160 -28.34 20.55 -5.62
C GLU A 160 -27.12 21.30 -6.18
N ALA A 161 -26.82 22.47 -5.60
CA ALA A 161 -25.65 23.27 -5.94
C ALA A 161 -24.35 22.48 -5.63
N PRO A 162 -23.32 22.51 -6.50
CA PRO A 162 -23.12 23.45 -7.62
C PRO A 162 -23.74 22.99 -8.95
N PHE A 163 -24.71 22.07 -8.93
CA PHE A 163 -25.47 21.59 -10.11
C PHE A 163 -24.61 20.83 -11.14
N HIS A 164 -23.72 19.95 -10.66
CA HIS A 164 -22.79 19.17 -11.48
C HIS A 164 -23.45 18.50 -12.69
N LEU A 165 -24.51 17.72 -12.46
CA LEU A 165 -25.21 16.98 -13.50
C LEU A 165 -25.80 17.89 -14.57
N LEU A 166 -26.42 19.00 -14.14
CA LEU A 166 -27.05 19.96 -15.06
C LEU A 166 -25.99 20.70 -15.88
N PHE A 167 -24.84 21.03 -15.29
CA PHE A 167 -23.76 21.70 -16.00
C PHE A 167 -23.19 20.85 -17.14
N PHE A 168 -22.89 19.57 -16.88
CA PHE A 168 -22.31 18.69 -17.91
C PHE A 168 -23.33 18.22 -18.95
N CYS A 169 -24.61 18.09 -18.59
CA CYS A 169 -25.65 17.63 -19.51
C CYS A 169 -26.37 18.77 -20.24
N GLN A 170 -26.01 20.04 -20.00
CA GLN A 170 -26.77 21.19 -20.47
C GLN A 170 -27.01 21.20 -21.98
N ASP A 171 -26.04 20.75 -22.78
CA ASP A 171 -26.12 20.82 -24.23
C ASP A 171 -27.01 19.70 -24.77
N GLU A 172 -26.96 18.51 -24.16
CA GLU A 172 -27.89 17.42 -24.44
C GLU A 172 -29.32 17.80 -24.07
N ILE A 173 -29.52 18.47 -22.93
CA ILE A 173 -30.84 18.94 -22.48
C ILE A 173 -31.38 20.02 -23.45
N LYS A 174 -30.54 20.96 -23.88
CA LYS A 174 -30.92 21.97 -24.88
C LYS A 174 -31.27 21.33 -26.22
N GLN A 175 -30.48 20.35 -26.67
CA GLN A 175 -30.75 19.60 -27.91
C GLN A 175 -32.07 18.83 -27.82
N LEU A 176 -32.34 18.18 -26.68
CA LEU A 176 -33.60 17.48 -26.43
C LEU A 176 -34.77 18.47 -26.50
N SER A 177 -34.65 19.64 -25.90
CA SER A 177 -35.68 20.70 -25.97
C SER A 177 -35.91 21.27 -27.37
N ALA A 178 -34.87 21.28 -28.21
CA ALA A 178 -34.90 21.82 -29.57
C ALA A 178 -35.39 20.82 -30.62
N GLY A 179 -35.19 19.51 -30.36
CA GLY A 179 -35.63 18.43 -31.25
C GLY A 179 -37.12 18.08 -31.16
N LEU A 180 -37.83 18.58 -30.15
CA LEU A 180 -39.26 18.34 -29.96
C LEU A 180 -40.11 19.22 -30.88
N ALA A 181 -41.16 18.62 -31.46
CA ALA A 181 -42.15 19.33 -32.26
C ALA A 181 -42.90 20.36 -31.40
N ALA A 182 -43.41 21.43 -32.02
CA ALA A 182 -44.13 22.48 -31.31
C ALA A 182 -45.49 22.03 -30.74
N ASP A 183 -46.03 20.90 -31.19
CA ASP A 183 -47.29 20.32 -30.68
C ASP A 183 -47.09 19.30 -29.54
N ASP A 184 -45.84 18.97 -29.21
CA ASP A 184 -45.52 17.99 -28.18
C ASP A 184 -45.85 18.56 -26.78
N GLU A 185 -46.62 17.79 -26.00
CA GLU A 185 -47.04 18.17 -24.64
C GLU A 185 -45.85 18.39 -23.69
N LEU A 186 -44.68 17.78 -23.97
CA LEU A 186 -43.46 17.89 -23.18
C LEU A 186 -42.67 19.18 -23.48
N ALA A 187 -42.77 19.71 -24.70
CA ALA A 187 -42.02 20.87 -25.16
C ALA A 187 -42.13 22.12 -24.25
N PRO A 188 -43.32 22.54 -23.77
CA PRO A 188 -43.41 23.71 -22.90
C PRO A 188 -42.73 23.50 -21.54
N TYR A 189 -42.80 22.29 -20.98
CA TYR A 189 -42.18 21.98 -19.68
C TYR A 189 -40.65 21.91 -19.78
N LEU A 190 -40.11 21.31 -20.84
CA LEU A 190 -38.66 21.31 -21.06
C LEU A 190 -38.10 22.69 -21.38
N ARG A 191 -38.83 23.52 -22.15
CA ARG A 191 -38.44 24.92 -22.36
C ARG A 191 -38.44 25.70 -21.05
N LEU A 192 -39.42 25.48 -20.17
CA LEU A 192 -39.45 26.07 -18.84
C LEU A 192 -38.25 25.60 -18.00
N PHE A 193 -37.90 24.31 -18.06
CA PHE A 193 -36.72 23.77 -17.37
C PHE A 193 -35.42 24.40 -17.86
N VAL A 194 -35.22 24.47 -19.17
CA VAL A 194 -34.04 25.13 -19.79
C VAL A 194 -33.98 26.61 -19.41
N ASN A 195 -35.10 27.33 -19.43
CA ASN A 195 -35.17 28.73 -19.02
C ASN A 195 -34.88 28.94 -17.53
N THR A 196 -35.16 27.94 -16.69
CA THR A 196 -34.86 27.96 -15.25
C THR A 196 -33.39 27.62 -14.98
N MET A 197 -32.83 26.67 -15.73
CA MET A 197 -31.44 26.22 -15.64
C MET A 197 -30.45 27.26 -16.17
N ASN A 198 -30.75 27.93 -17.29
CA ASN A 198 -29.84 28.84 -17.97
C ASN A 198 -29.30 29.97 -17.05
N PRO A 199 -30.13 30.71 -16.28
CA PRO A 199 -29.65 31.73 -15.35
C PRO A 199 -28.72 31.18 -14.27
N ILE A 200 -28.98 29.97 -13.77
CA ILE A 200 -28.20 29.32 -12.71
C ILE A 200 -26.79 29.01 -13.21
N LEU A 201 -26.70 28.45 -14.42
CA LEU A 201 -25.43 28.09 -15.04
C LEU A 201 -24.72 29.30 -15.67
N ARG A 202 -25.44 30.39 -15.99
CA ARG A 202 -24.87 31.60 -16.62
C ARG A 202 -23.77 32.22 -15.77
N ASP A 203 -23.95 32.29 -14.46
CA ASP A 203 -22.95 32.85 -13.55
C ASP A 203 -21.66 32.04 -13.58
N ILE A 204 -21.77 30.70 -13.66
CA ILE A 204 -20.64 29.78 -13.77
C ILE A 204 -19.94 29.98 -15.12
N HIS A 205 -20.68 29.99 -16.22
CA HIS A 205 -20.13 30.21 -17.57
C HIS A 205 -19.47 31.58 -17.71
N THR A 206 -20.06 32.63 -17.15
CA THR A 206 -19.50 33.99 -17.23
C THR A 206 -18.16 34.07 -16.50
N LYS A 207 -18.06 33.43 -15.33
CA LYS A 207 -16.79 33.30 -14.59
C LYS A 207 -15.78 32.43 -15.34
N LEU A 208 -16.21 31.31 -15.92
CA LEU A 208 -15.31 30.46 -16.70
C LEU A 208 -14.78 31.18 -17.94
N ASN A 209 -15.65 31.87 -18.69
CA ASN A 209 -15.26 32.59 -19.91
C ASN A 209 -14.35 33.78 -19.62
N SER A 210 -14.51 34.45 -18.47
CA SER A 210 -13.60 35.54 -18.08
C SER A 210 -12.22 35.03 -17.67
N LEU A 211 -12.13 33.83 -17.10
CA LEU A 211 -10.88 33.23 -16.64
C LEU A 211 -10.18 32.39 -17.73
N SER A 212 -10.93 31.73 -18.61
CA SER A 212 -10.42 30.84 -19.65
C SER A 212 -9.52 31.54 -20.65
N GLY A 213 -9.84 32.80 -21.01
CA GLY A 213 -8.99 33.64 -21.87
C GLY A 213 -7.60 33.94 -21.29
N SER A 214 -7.41 33.74 -19.98
CA SER A 214 -6.13 33.89 -19.29
C SER A 214 -5.52 32.56 -18.81
N GLY A 215 -6.16 31.42 -19.08
CA GLY A 215 -5.73 30.10 -18.61
C GLY A 215 -5.80 29.92 -17.09
N LEU A 216 -6.62 30.73 -16.41
CA LEU A 216 -6.78 30.73 -14.95
C LEU A 216 -8.04 29.95 -14.53
N ILE A 217 -8.05 29.47 -13.29
CA ILE A 217 -9.22 28.85 -12.66
C ILE A 217 -9.30 29.24 -11.18
N SER A 218 -10.53 29.41 -10.68
CA SER A 218 -10.80 29.64 -9.26
C SER A 218 -11.14 28.33 -8.57
N PHE A 219 -10.89 28.22 -7.26
CA PHE A 219 -11.23 26.99 -6.52
C PHE A 219 -12.71 26.65 -6.68
N ALA A 220 -13.61 27.62 -6.51
CA ALA A 220 -15.06 27.40 -6.62
C ALA A 220 -15.53 26.81 -7.97
N THR A 221 -14.79 27.05 -9.06
CA THR A 221 -15.13 26.57 -10.41
C THR A 221 -14.27 25.39 -10.86
N VAL A 222 -13.33 24.90 -10.04
CA VAL A 222 -12.31 23.93 -10.49
C VAL A 222 -12.90 22.56 -10.84
N TRP A 223 -14.01 22.18 -10.20
CA TRP A 223 -14.75 20.94 -10.53
C TRP A 223 -15.22 20.87 -11.99
N THR A 224 -15.41 22.01 -12.65
CA THR A 224 -15.87 22.07 -14.05
C THR A 224 -14.81 21.55 -15.03
N LEU A 225 -13.54 21.47 -14.61
CA LEU A 225 -12.45 20.88 -15.37
C LEU A 225 -12.52 19.35 -15.43
N PHE A 226 -13.33 18.70 -14.58
CA PHE A 226 -13.32 17.25 -14.44
C PHE A 226 -14.66 16.62 -14.87
N PRO A 227 -15.04 16.69 -16.17
CA PRO A 227 -16.17 15.93 -16.66
C PRO A 227 -15.91 14.42 -16.52
N ARG A 228 -16.99 13.64 -16.38
CA ARG A 228 -16.89 12.18 -16.31
C ARG A 228 -16.25 11.62 -17.58
N GLY A 229 -15.34 10.66 -17.42
CA GLY A 229 -14.58 10.06 -18.51
C GLY A 229 -13.41 10.87 -19.02
N ALA A 230 -13.25 12.13 -18.59
CA ALA A 230 -12.13 12.97 -18.99
C ALA A 230 -10.79 12.37 -18.56
N THR A 231 -9.76 12.56 -19.40
CA THR A 231 -8.40 12.13 -19.08
C THR A 231 -7.68 13.21 -18.31
N VAL A 232 -7.21 12.87 -17.12
CA VAL A 232 -6.53 13.78 -16.19
C VAL A 232 -5.07 13.40 -16.10
N TYR A 233 -4.21 14.41 -16.23
CA TYR A 233 -2.80 14.35 -15.87
C TYR A 233 -2.64 14.63 -14.37
N SER A 234 -1.88 13.78 -13.71
CA SER A 234 -1.64 13.85 -12.27
C SER A 234 -0.17 13.57 -11.97
N THR A 235 0.40 14.32 -11.03
CA THR A 235 1.74 14.08 -10.45
C THR A 235 1.63 13.68 -8.97
N ASP A 236 0.63 12.87 -8.63
CA ASP A 236 0.43 12.37 -7.26
C ASP A 236 1.58 11.43 -6.86
N LEU A 237 1.97 11.47 -5.59
CA LEU A 237 3.11 10.68 -5.07
C LEU A 237 4.39 10.82 -5.91
N GLU A 238 4.66 12.00 -6.48
CA GLU A 238 5.87 12.29 -7.28
C GLU A 238 6.04 11.43 -8.54
N SER A 239 5.00 10.71 -8.95
CA SER A 239 4.94 9.99 -10.24
C SER A 239 3.92 10.65 -11.14
N GLU A 240 4.28 10.88 -12.40
CA GLU A 240 3.29 11.25 -13.41
C GLU A 240 2.44 10.04 -13.82
N PHE A 241 1.13 10.21 -14.02
CA PHE A 241 0.25 9.20 -14.61
C PHE A 241 -1.02 9.83 -15.20
N LEU A 242 -1.67 9.09 -16.10
CA LEU A 242 -2.99 9.43 -16.61
C LEU A 242 -4.06 8.60 -15.92
N CYS A 243 -5.20 9.22 -15.66
CA CYS A 243 -6.37 8.57 -15.08
C CYS A 243 -7.66 9.06 -15.76
N LYS A 244 -8.74 8.28 -15.65
CA LYS A 244 -10.06 8.66 -16.16
C LYS A 244 -10.96 9.08 -15.00
N VAL A 245 -11.60 10.24 -15.12
CA VAL A 245 -12.51 10.75 -14.07
C VAL A 245 -13.77 9.90 -13.99
N LEU A 246 -14.15 9.53 -12.78
CA LEU A 246 -15.46 8.95 -12.46
C LEU A 246 -16.39 10.04 -11.91
N LYS A 247 -15.91 10.80 -10.92
CA LYS A 247 -16.70 11.81 -10.21
C LYS A 247 -15.78 12.87 -9.59
N ALA A 248 -16.26 14.10 -9.42
CA ALA A 248 -15.55 15.15 -8.68
C ALA A 248 -16.53 15.90 -7.77
N GLU A 249 -16.24 15.95 -6.47
CA GLU A 249 -17.12 16.54 -5.45
C GLU A 249 -16.33 17.32 -4.40
N TYR A 250 -16.94 18.35 -3.86
CA TYR A 250 -16.37 19.08 -2.74
C TYR A 250 -16.65 18.35 -1.43
N SER A 251 -15.60 18.23 -0.62
CA SER A 251 -15.64 17.65 0.71
C SER A 251 -14.97 18.64 1.68
N SER A 252 -15.37 18.57 2.95
CA SER A 252 -14.79 19.41 4.02
C SER A 252 -14.27 18.53 5.14
N LEU A 253 -13.03 18.79 5.57
CA LEU A 253 -12.43 18.15 6.75
C LEU A 253 -12.94 18.80 8.04
N SER A 254 -13.08 20.12 8.00
CA SER A 254 -13.54 21.01 9.06
C SER A 254 -14.27 22.20 8.43
N ALA A 255 -14.84 23.09 9.24
CA ALA A 255 -15.52 24.29 8.75
C ALA A 255 -14.62 25.18 7.85
N ASP A 256 -13.30 25.17 8.10
CA ASP A 256 -12.33 26.02 7.40
C ASP A 256 -11.53 25.29 6.31
N GLU A 257 -11.53 23.94 6.28
CA GLU A 257 -10.77 23.15 5.32
C GLU A 257 -11.65 22.43 4.29
N GLN A 258 -11.94 23.13 3.20
CA GLN A 258 -12.56 22.55 2.00
C GLN A 258 -11.51 22.01 1.02
N TYR A 259 -11.83 20.91 0.35
CA TYR A 259 -11.03 20.34 -0.74
C TYR A 259 -11.95 19.76 -1.82
N LEU A 260 -11.44 19.67 -3.05
CA LEU A 260 -12.10 18.92 -4.11
C LEU A 260 -11.55 17.49 -4.13
N GLN A 261 -12.43 16.53 -4.00
CA GLN A 261 -12.16 15.11 -4.13
C GLN A 261 -12.49 14.67 -5.55
N ILE A 262 -11.51 14.11 -6.26
CA ILE A 262 -11.66 13.63 -7.63
C ILE A 262 -11.49 12.12 -7.60
N CYS A 263 -12.59 11.40 -7.78
CA CYS A 263 -12.61 9.96 -7.92
C CYS A 263 -12.23 9.61 -9.36
N VAL A 264 -11.14 8.87 -9.53
CA VAL A 264 -10.59 8.50 -10.84
C VAL A 264 -10.35 7.00 -10.90
N LYS A 265 -10.21 6.45 -12.10
CA LYS A 265 -9.76 5.08 -12.32
C LYS A 265 -8.44 5.04 -13.08
N VAL A 266 -7.59 4.10 -12.69
CA VAL A 266 -6.28 3.75 -13.29
C VAL A 266 -6.21 2.25 -13.51
N ILE A 267 -5.30 1.76 -14.34
CA ILE A 267 -5.09 0.32 -14.53
C ILE A 267 -3.95 -0.13 -13.61
N ARG A 268 -4.18 -1.19 -12.83
CA ARG A 268 -3.17 -1.81 -11.97
C ARG A 268 -3.16 -3.32 -12.21
N PHE A 269 -1.99 -3.94 -12.08
CA PHE A 269 -1.88 -5.39 -12.01
C PHE A 269 -2.24 -5.85 -10.60
N ASN A 270 -3.21 -6.75 -10.47
CA ASN A 270 -3.70 -7.23 -9.16
C ASN A 270 -3.01 -8.52 -8.66
N GLY A 271 -2.05 -9.05 -9.44
CA GLY A 271 -1.40 -10.34 -9.23
C GLY A 271 -1.81 -11.40 -10.27
N ASP A 272 -3.00 -11.28 -10.85
CA ASP A 272 -3.55 -12.24 -11.83
C ASP A 272 -3.80 -11.58 -13.18
N SER A 273 -4.29 -10.34 -13.21
CA SER A 273 -4.65 -9.61 -14.42
C SER A 273 -4.58 -8.08 -14.23
N PHE A 274 -4.59 -7.35 -15.36
CA PHE A 274 -4.67 -5.90 -15.37
C PHE A 274 -6.13 -5.45 -15.24
N VAL A 275 -6.43 -4.73 -14.18
CA VAL A 275 -7.79 -4.29 -13.85
C VAL A 275 -7.87 -2.79 -13.65
N TRP A 276 -9.02 -2.21 -13.95
CA TRP A 276 -9.31 -0.83 -13.57
C TRP A 276 -9.53 -0.78 -12.06
N THR A 277 -8.81 0.12 -11.39
CA THR A 277 -8.88 0.33 -9.94
C THR A 277 -9.17 1.79 -9.67
N THR A 278 -10.04 2.03 -8.69
CA THR A 278 -10.44 3.37 -8.27
C THR A 278 -9.38 3.98 -7.35
N LYS A 279 -9.03 5.25 -7.60
CA LYS A 279 -8.14 6.07 -6.77
C LYS A 279 -8.81 7.41 -6.49
N MET A 280 -8.61 7.93 -5.29
CA MET A 280 -9.06 9.27 -4.92
C MET A 280 -7.90 10.26 -5.00
N LEU A 281 -8.09 11.33 -5.76
CA LEU A 281 -7.17 12.47 -5.83
C LEU A 281 -7.75 13.63 -5.01
N ARG A 282 -6.88 14.37 -4.32
CA ARG A 282 -7.27 15.51 -3.47
C ARG A 282 -6.66 16.80 -3.99
N LEU A 283 -7.52 17.79 -4.23
CA LEU A 283 -7.11 19.14 -4.55
C LEU A 283 -7.51 20.08 -3.40
N ASN A 284 -6.52 20.52 -2.62
CA ASN A 284 -6.74 21.44 -1.50
C ASN A 284 -7.27 22.79 -1.99
N SER A 285 -8.06 23.45 -1.14
CA SER A 285 -8.51 24.82 -1.41
C SER A 285 -7.33 25.76 -1.63
N PHE A 286 -7.55 26.75 -2.48
CA PHE A 286 -6.58 27.80 -2.77
C PHE A 286 -7.27 29.14 -2.92
N SER A 287 -6.58 30.20 -2.51
CA SER A 287 -7.06 31.57 -2.62
C SER A 287 -6.78 32.16 -4.01
N GLY A 288 -7.71 33.01 -4.46
CA GLY A 288 -7.61 33.68 -5.75
C GLY A 288 -7.74 32.74 -6.95
N ASN A 289 -7.13 33.14 -8.06
CA ASN A 289 -7.11 32.38 -9.31
C ASN A 289 -5.73 31.78 -9.52
N LYS A 290 -5.66 30.52 -9.95
CA LYS A 290 -4.41 29.84 -10.29
C LYS A 290 -4.40 29.41 -11.76
N PRO A 291 -3.24 29.41 -12.44
CA PRO A 291 -3.11 28.77 -13.74
C PRO A 291 -3.45 27.28 -13.66
N ILE A 292 -4.20 26.76 -14.64
CA ILE A 292 -4.61 25.33 -14.66
C ILE A 292 -3.39 24.40 -14.59
N LYS A 293 -2.30 24.76 -15.28
CA LYS A 293 -1.04 24.00 -15.31
C LYS A 293 -0.29 23.93 -13.98
N GLN A 294 -0.62 24.80 -13.02
CA GLN A 294 -0.01 24.79 -11.67
C GLN A 294 -0.78 23.91 -10.68
N LEU A 295 -1.92 23.33 -11.10
CA LEU A 295 -2.63 22.35 -10.30
C LEU A 295 -1.89 21.02 -10.34
N ARG A 296 -1.96 20.25 -9.25
CA ARG A 296 -1.40 18.88 -9.20
C ARG A 296 -2.13 17.89 -10.12
N HIS A 297 -3.41 18.15 -10.37
CA HIS A 297 -4.29 17.34 -11.20
C HIS A 297 -5.05 18.28 -12.14
N TYR A 298 -4.98 18.04 -13.44
CA TYR A 298 -5.70 18.82 -14.44
C TYR A 298 -5.92 18.02 -15.73
N PRO A 299 -6.90 18.37 -16.58
CA PRO A 299 -7.13 17.68 -17.85
C PRO A 299 -5.90 17.71 -18.75
N VAL A 300 -5.57 16.56 -19.34
CA VAL A 300 -4.38 16.40 -20.18
C VAL A 300 -4.39 17.35 -21.39
N GLU A 301 -5.57 17.78 -21.84
CA GLU A 301 -5.79 18.77 -22.90
C GLU A 301 -5.09 20.12 -22.65
N HIS A 302 -4.88 20.48 -21.39
CA HIS A 302 -4.18 21.70 -21.00
C HIS A 302 -2.66 21.50 -20.84
N HIS A 303 -2.14 20.28 -20.98
CA HIS A 303 -0.72 19.98 -20.90
C HIS A 303 0.03 20.54 -22.12
N ALA A 304 1.23 21.10 -21.92
CA ALA A 304 2.00 21.71 -23.01
C ALA A 304 2.52 20.68 -24.02
N ASP A 305 2.97 19.53 -23.51
CA ASP A 305 3.47 18.40 -24.29
C ASP A 305 2.57 17.18 -24.06
N MET A 306 1.42 17.16 -24.72
CA MET A 306 0.48 16.03 -24.59
C MET A 306 1.08 14.75 -25.20
N ALA A 307 1.64 14.84 -26.41
CA ALA A 307 2.18 13.69 -27.12
C ALA A 307 3.32 13.01 -26.34
N GLY A 308 4.27 13.79 -25.81
CA GLY A 308 5.37 13.24 -25.03
C GLY A 308 4.92 12.59 -23.71
N VAL A 309 3.86 13.09 -23.06
CA VAL A 309 3.28 12.43 -21.88
C VAL A 309 2.71 11.06 -22.27
N TYR A 310 1.92 10.98 -23.33
CA TYR A 310 1.38 9.69 -23.79
C TYR A 310 2.48 8.70 -24.16
N ASP A 311 3.54 9.15 -24.85
CA ASP A 311 4.65 8.30 -25.27
C ASP A 311 5.44 7.75 -24.07
N ARG A 312 5.81 8.60 -23.10
CA ARG A 312 6.53 8.18 -21.88
C ARG A 312 5.71 7.19 -21.06
N LEU A 313 4.43 7.50 -20.84
CA LEU A 313 3.54 6.65 -20.06
C LEU A 313 3.24 5.32 -20.76
N GLN A 314 3.17 5.32 -22.09
CA GLN A 314 3.04 4.08 -22.87
C GLN A 314 4.30 3.22 -22.78
N GLN A 315 5.49 3.83 -22.81
CA GLN A 315 6.76 3.10 -22.61
C GLN A 315 6.83 2.48 -21.21
N ARG A 316 6.50 3.25 -20.16
CA ARG A 316 6.40 2.71 -18.80
C ARG A 316 5.36 1.60 -18.68
N GLY A 317 4.19 1.78 -19.30
CA GLY A 317 3.14 0.76 -19.35
C GLY A 317 3.65 -0.55 -19.95
N LYS A 318 4.48 -0.51 -21.00
CA LYS A 318 5.12 -1.69 -21.57
C LYS A 318 6.10 -2.36 -20.58
N MET A 319 6.88 -1.58 -19.83
CA MET A 319 7.77 -2.12 -18.78
C MET A 319 6.96 -2.85 -17.71
N MET A 320 5.79 -2.34 -17.32
CA MET A 320 4.91 -3.00 -16.36
C MET A 320 4.38 -4.36 -16.85
N LEU A 321 4.16 -4.53 -18.16
CA LEU A 321 3.75 -5.82 -18.72
C LEU A 321 4.80 -6.91 -18.55
N ASP A 322 6.07 -6.52 -18.44
CA ASP A 322 7.19 -7.42 -18.21
C ASP A 322 7.44 -7.69 -16.72
N LEU A 323 6.69 -7.10 -15.79
CA LEU A 323 6.86 -7.23 -14.34
C LEU A 323 5.69 -7.96 -13.65
N GLN A 324 5.07 -8.91 -14.34
CA GLN A 324 3.92 -9.67 -13.83
C GLN A 324 4.33 -10.84 -12.91
N ASP A 325 5.41 -11.52 -13.27
CA ASP A 325 5.99 -12.64 -12.53
C ASP A 325 7.07 -12.13 -11.54
N PRO A 326 7.39 -12.92 -10.49
CA PRO A 326 8.43 -12.52 -9.54
C PRO A 326 9.81 -12.38 -10.18
N GLN A 327 10.34 -11.16 -10.22
CA GLN A 327 11.61 -10.87 -10.87
C GLN A 327 12.62 -10.24 -9.92
N HIS A 328 13.86 -10.71 -10.03
CA HIS A 328 15.00 -10.18 -9.29
C HIS A 328 15.61 -9.00 -10.05
N ARG A 329 15.59 -7.82 -9.44
CA ARG A 329 16.01 -6.54 -10.04
C ARG A 329 16.93 -5.76 -9.09
N SER A 330 17.53 -4.68 -9.59
CA SER A 330 18.26 -3.69 -8.79
C SER A 330 17.45 -2.41 -8.66
N TYR A 331 17.58 -1.73 -7.52
CA TYR A 331 16.92 -0.46 -7.28
C TYR A 331 17.81 0.48 -6.46
N ASN A 332 17.90 1.72 -6.91
CA ASN A 332 18.65 2.78 -6.24
C ASN A 332 17.90 4.11 -6.30
N ASN A 333 16.79 4.19 -5.57
CA ASN A 333 16.03 5.43 -5.42
C ASN A 333 15.14 5.35 -4.17
N VAL A 334 14.26 6.33 -4.00
CA VAL A 334 13.20 6.34 -3.00
C VAL A 334 12.10 5.37 -3.41
N ALA A 335 11.67 4.52 -2.49
CA ALA A 335 10.48 3.67 -2.59
C ALA A 335 9.42 4.13 -1.57
N LEU A 336 8.17 3.72 -1.77
CA LEU A 336 7.06 4.06 -0.87
C LEU A 336 6.74 2.89 0.04
N HIS A 337 6.94 3.07 1.35
CA HIS A 337 6.54 2.12 2.38
C HIS A 337 5.20 2.55 2.99
N TRP A 338 4.17 1.74 2.78
CA TRP A 338 2.83 1.97 3.30
C TRP A 338 2.69 1.41 4.71
N GLN A 339 2.43 2.28 5.68
CA GLN A 339 2.19 1.89 7.07
C GLN A 339 0.74 1.47 7.30
N ASP A 340 -0.18 2.15 6.60
CA ASP A 340 -1.61 1.86 6.53
C ASP A 340 -2.10 2.11 5.09
N SER A 341 -3.39 1.89 4.83
CA SER A 341 -4.04 2.20 3.55
C SER A 341 -4.03 3.70 3.17
N LYS A 342 -3.49 4.56 4.05
CA LYS A 342 -3.61 6.02 3.98
C LYS A 342 -2.29 6.78 4.17
N THR A 343 -1.25 6.13 4.68
CA THR A 343 0.00 6.77 5.10
C THR A 343 1.19 6.05 4.48
N SER A 344 1.86 6.74 3.56
CA SER A 344 3.10 6.26 2.96
C SER A 344 4.30 7.07 3.46
N THR A 345 5.36 6.38 3.84
CA THR A 345 6.65 6.99 4.12
C THR A 345 7.63 6.71 2.99
N LYS A 346 8.42 7.73 2.64
CA LYS A 346 9.51 7.60 1.69
C LYS A 346 10.67 6.85 2.33
N HIS A 347 11.13 5.79 1.68
CA HIS A 347 12.22 4.96 2.16
C HIS A 347 13.28 4.84 1.07
N ASN A 348 14.52 5.26 1.34
CA ASN A 348 15.60 5.12 0.38
C ASN A 348 16.02 3.64 0.28
N VAL A 349 15.99 3.08 -0.93
CA VAL A 349 16.37 1.69 -1.18
C VAL A 349 17.55 1.68 -2.13
N GLU A 350 18.69 1.25 -1.61
CA GLU A 350 19.93 1.00 -2.35
C GLU A 350 20.30 -0.47 -2.17
N SER A 351 19.62 -1.34 -2.93
CA SER A 351 19.80 -2.79 -2.84
C SER A 351 19.18 -3.54 -4.02
N ARG A 352 19.50 -4.84 -4.11
CA ARG A 352 18.70 -5.78 -4.91
C ARG A 352 17.29 -5.90 -4.34
N ILE A 353 16.32 -5.97 -5.23
CA ILE A 353 14.90 -6.05 -4.90
C ILE A 353 14.28 -7.24 -5.63
N LEU A 354 13.14 -7.70 -5.11
CA LEU A 354 12.30 -8.63 -5.82
C LEU A 354 10.97 -7.97 -6.13
N VAL A 355 10.64 -7.83 -7.40
CA VAL A 355 9.33 -7.33 -7.84
C VAL A 355 8.37 -8.50 -7.78
N ASP A 356 7.37 -8.45 -6.89
CA ASP A 356 6.39 -9.52 -6.68
C ASP A 356 5.08 -8.93 -6.17
N VAL A 357 4.15 -8.68 -7.09
CA VAL A 357 2.84 -8.10 -6.77
C VAL A 357 1.97 -9.06 -5.96
N SER A 358 2.08 -10.36 -6.25
CA SER A 358 1.29 -11.41 -5.60
C SER A 358 1.71 -11.59 -4.13
N GLY A 359 3.02 -11.64 -3.89
CA GLY A 359 3.63 -11.66 -2.57
C GLY A 359 3.41 -10.35 -1.81
N TYR A 360 3.51 -9.20 -2.48
CA TYR A 360 3.25 -7.89 -1.84
C TYR A 360 1.84 -7.87 -1.25
N ARG A 361 0.84 -8.30 -2.02
CA ARG A 361 -0.54 -8.41 -1.53
C ARG A 361 -0.68 -9.46 -0.42
N LYS A 362 -0.08 -10.64 -0.59
CA LYS A 362 -0.18 -11.72 0.41
C LYS A 362 0.41 -11.34 1.77
N TYR A 363 1.56 -10.65 1.78
CA TYR A 363 2.35 -10.42 2.99
C TYR A 363 2.22 -9.00 3.56
N GLN A 364 2.01 -7.99 2.72
CA GLN A 364 1.81 -6.60 3.18
C GLN A 364 0.33 -6.36 3.51
N ASP A 365 -0.63 -6.68 2.62
CA ASP A 365 -2.05 -6.43 2.96
C ASP A 365 -2.49 -7.25 4.20
N ASP A 366 -2.07 -8.51 4.37
CA ASP A 366 -2.40 -9.27 5.60
C ASP A 366 -1.85 -8.58 6.87
N SER A 367 -0.69 -7.92 6.76
CA SER A 367 -0.11 -7.17 7.89
C SER A 367 -0.85 -5.87 8.20
N LEU A 368 -1.30 -5.15 7.16
CA LEU A 368 -2.15 -3.95 7.30
C LEU A 368 -3.54 -4.30 7.86
N HIS A 369 -4.09 -5.48 7.51
CA HIS A 369 -5.40 -5.92 7.98
C HIS A 369 -5.36 -6.56 9.39
N ARG A 370 -4.24 -7.15 9.82
CA ARG A 370 -4.09 -7.63 11.21
C ARG A 370 -4.18 -6.52 12.26
N GLY A 371 -3.82 -5.29 11.91
CA GLY A 371 -3.99 -4.11 12.78
C GLY A 371 -5.45 -3.77 13.07
N SER A 372 -6.36 -4.05 12.13
CA SER A 372 -7.78 -3.67 12.24
C SER A 372 -8.68 -4.73 12.91
N VAL A 373 -8.28 -6.01 12.96
CA VAL A 373 -9.14 -7.13 13.40
C VAL A 373 -9.21 -7.30 14.93
N LYS A 374 -8.53 -6.46 15.73
CA LYS A 374 -8.64 -6.45 17.20
C LYS A 374 -9.59 -5.41 17.80
N ARG A 375 -10.39 -4.67 17.02
CA ARG A 375 -11.58 -3.99 17.58
C ARG A 375 -12.74 -4.97 17.62
N LYS A 376 -12.68 -5.89 18.58
CA LYS A 376 -13.84 -6.68 18.99
C LYS A 376 -14.95 -5.72 19.40
N TRP A 377 -16.13 -5.97 18.85
CA TRP A 377 -17.41 -5.40 19.24
C TRP A 377 -17.64 -5.64 20.74
N SER A 378 -17.17 -4.74 21.60
CA SER A 378 -17.61 -4.64 22.99
C SER A 378 -18.45 -3.38 23.10
N ASN A 379 -19.75 -3.62 23.17
CA ASN A 379 -20.76 -2.64 23.49
C ASN A 379 -20.47 -2.06 24.90
N ARG A 380 -19.99 -0.81 25.01
CA ARG A 380 -20.19 0.10 26.17
C ARG A 380 -19.49 1.48 26.01
N ARG A 381 -20.36 2.51 25.95
CA ARG A 381 -20.33 3.86 26.55
C ARG A 381 -18.99 4.58 26.81
N ASN A 382 -18.93 5.77 26.17
CA ASN A 382 -18.41 7.08 26.56
C ASN A 382 -16.97 7.27 27.07
N GLU A 383 -16.42 8.35 26.49
CA GLU A 383 -15.37 9.26 27.00
C GLU A 383 -13.97 8.67 27.05
N ASP A 384 -13.19 8.96 25.99
CA ASP A 384 -11.99 9.78 26.09
C ASP A 384 -11.70 10.41 24.71
N GLU A 385 -11.69 11.76 24.68
CA GLU A 385 -11.08 12.57 23.62
C GLU A 385 -9.56 12.46 23.75
N ASP A 386 -8.89 12.02 22.69
CA ASP A 386 -7.55 12.44 22.22
C ASP A 386 -6.92 11.37 21.30
N ASP A 387 -7.58 11.08 20.17
CA ASP A 387 -6.94 10.43 19.01
C ASP A 387 -7.23 11.27 17.75
N LEU A 388 -6.59 12.44 17.72
CA LEU A 388 -6.23 13.13 16.49
C LEU A 388 -5.36 12.16 15.66
N ASP A 389 -5.83 11.72 14.49
CA ASP A 389 -5.06 11.81 13.25
C ASP A 389 -5.73 11.16 12.01
N ASP A 390 -5.83 11.98 10.97
CA ASP A 390 -5.28 11.73 9.63
C ASP A 390 -6.09 10.93 8.58
N TRP A 391 -6.70 11.68 7.66
CA TRP A 391 -7.50 11.15 6.55
C TRP A 391 -6.79 11.39 5.20
N ALA A 392 -5.99 10.38 4.85
CA ALA A 392 -5.72 9.84 3.51
C ALA A 392 -4.95 10.70 2.48
N ILE A 393 -3.66 10.40 2.38
CA ILE A 393 -2.88 10.44 1.14
C ILE A 393 -2.76 8.99 0.64
N GLY A 394 -3.63 8.56 -0.28
CA GLY A 394 -3.46 7.28 -0.98
C GLY A 394 -4.50 6.18 -0.76
N ALA A 395 -5.72 6.50 -0.33
CA ALA A 395 -6.78 5.49 -0.17
C ALA A 395 -7.21 4.89 -1.52
N TRP A 396 -6.76 3.66 -1.80
CA TRP A 396 -7.32 2.79 -2.82
C TRP A 396 -8.64 2.22 -2.31
N ASP A 397 -9.73 2.45 -3.03
CA ASP A 397 -11.01 1.83 -2.70
C ASP A 397 -11.01 0.38 -3.19
N GLN A 398 -10.83 -0.58 -2.27
CA GLN A 398 -10.92 -2.01 -2.57
C GLN A 398 -12.38 -2.51 -2.69
N SER A 399 -13.40 -1.65 -2.55
CA SER A 399 -14.81 -2.06 -2.57
C SER A 399 -15.47 -2.11 -3.95
N SER A 400 -14.85 -1.54 -5.00
CA SER A 400 -15.43 -1.51 -6.35
C SER A 400 -14.92 -2.64 -7.26
N ASN A 401 -15.22 -3.89 -6.89
CA ASN A 401 -15.15 -5.04 -7.80
C ASN A 401 -16.47 -5.30 -8.55
N ASP A 402 -17.44 -4.39 -8.45
CA ASP A 402 -18.69 -4.43 -9.24
C ASP A 402 -18.55 -3.60 -10.51
N TYR A 403 -17.83 -4.13 -11.49
CA TYR A 403 -18.09 -3.80 -12.89
C TYR A 403 -18.10 -5.07 -13.72
N ASP A 404 -19.31 -5.42 -14.12
CA ASP A 404 -19.72 -6.49 -15.01
C ASP A 404 -18.89 -6.49 -16.31
N PHE A 405 -17.87 -7.35 -16.36
CA PHE A 405 -17.28 -7.81 -17.61
C PHE A 405 -18.17 -8.94 -18.13
N SER A 406 -19.25 -8.58 -18.81
CA SER A 406 -19.99 -9.49 -19.68
C SER A 406 -19.17 -9.75 -20.95
N ASP A 407 -18.10 -10.53 -20.81
CA ASP A 407 -17.47 -11.21 -21.94
C ASP A 407 -17.48 -12.72 -21.63
N ALA A 408 -18.14 -13.45 -22.51
CA ALA A 408 -18.77 -14.74 -22.27
C ALA A 408 -17.80 -15.95 -22.23
N ASP A 409 -16.70 -15.86 -21.48
CA ASP A 409 -15.78 -17.00 -21.29
C ASP A 409 -15.15 -17.10 -19.89
N ALA A 410 -15.67 -16.36 -18.90
CA ALA A 410 -15.16 -16.35 -17.51
C ALA A 410 -16.06 -17.13 -16.52
N ASN A 411 -16.87 -18.09 -16.99
CA ASN A 411 -17.72 -18.91 -16.14
C ASN A 411 -17.02 -20.17 -15.66
N GLN A 412 -16.06 -20.02 -14.74
CA GLN A 412 -15.87 -20.97 -13.63
C GLN A 412 -15.50 -20.18 -12.37
N PRO A 413 -16.24 -20.31 -11.26
CA PRO A 413 -15.81 -19.76 -9.99
C PRO A 413 -14.70 -20.68 -9.46
N GLU A 414 -13.49 -20.53 -9.99
CA GLU A 414 -12.34 -21.15 -9.36
C GLU A 414 -12.19 -20.52 -7.97
N ASN A 415 -12.22 -21.37 -6.94
CA ASN A 415 -11.83 -21.03 -5.58
C ASN A 415 -10.66 -20.04 -5.63
N ARG A 416 -10.81 -18.85 -5.04
CA ARG A 416 -9.73 -17.87 -4.88
C ARG A 416 -8.63 -18.47 -4.01
N THR A 417 -7.76 -19.26 -4.62
CA THR A 417 -6.54 -19.78 -4.03
C THR A 417 -5.56 -18.62 -3.93
N PHE A 418 -5.61 -17.90 -2.81
CA PHE A 418 -4.56 -16.98 -2.41
C PHE A 418 -3.20 -17.70 -2.50
N GLY A 419 -2.29 -17.20 -3.33
CA GLY A 419 -0.89 -17.66 -3.37
C GLY A 419 -0.50 -18.61 -4.51
N ARG A 420 -1.24 -18.67 -5.63
CA ARG A 420 -0.74 -19.32 -6.84
C ARG A 420 0.02 -18.31 -7.70
N GLN A 421 1.32 -18.54 -7.88
CA GLN A 421 2.18 -17.73 -8.75
C GLN A 421 1.62 -17.78 -10.18
N ILE A 422 1.52 -16.62 -10.83
CA ILE A 422 1.01 -16.52 -12.20
C ILE A 422 1.88 -17.36 -13.14
N THR A 423 1.25 -18.16 -14.00
CA THR A 423 1.97 -19.00 -14.96
C THR A 423 2.50 -18.18 -16.13
N GLU A 424 3.60 -18.61 -16.75
CA GLU A 424 4.16 -17.94 -17.94
C GLU A 424 3.13 -17.75 -19.06
N SER A 425 2.27 -18.76 -19.28
CA SER A 425 1.15 -18.69 -20.24
C SER A 425 0.13 -17.60 -19.89
N GLN A 426 -0.16 -17.38 -18.61
CA GLN A 426 -1.05 -16.31 -18.15
C GLN A 426 -0.39 -14.94 -18.30
N CYS A 427 0.90 -14.80 -17.95
CA CYS A 427 1.67 -13.57 -18.18
C CYS A 427 1.63 -13.16 -19.65
N GLN A 428 1.87 -14.11 -20.55
CA GLN A 428 1.84 -13.89 -22.00
C GLN A 428 0.43 -13.51 -22.48
N ARG A 429 -0.61 -14.19 -22.01
CA ARG A 429 -2.01 -13.86 -22.34
C ARG A 429 -2.38 -12.44 -21.90
N ASN A 430 -2.02 -12.05 -20.68
CA ASN A 430 -2.26 -10.71 -20.16
C ASN A 430 -1.53 -9.64 -20.96
N LYS A 431 -0.26 -9.90 -21.30
CA LYS A 431 0.57 -9.02 -22.13
C LYS A 431 -0.06 -8.82 -23.50
N GLU A 432 -0.49 -9.90 -24.16
CA GLU A 432 -1.18 -9.82 -25.45
C GLU A 432 -2.51 -9.06 -25.37
N MET A 433 -3.30 -9.26 -24.32
CA MET A 433 -4.55 -8.53 -24.10
C MET A 433 -4.30 -7.02 -23.98
N MET A 434 -3.31 -6.61 -23.19
CA MET A 434 -2.96 -5.20 -23.03
C MET A 434 -2.34 -4.59 -24.29
N LEU A 435 -1.54 -5.35 -25.03
CA LEU A 435 -0.96 -4.91 -26.30
C LEU A 435 -2.00 -4.76 -27.42
N ARG A 436 -3.14 -5.47 -27.35
CA ARG A 436 -4.29 -5.22 -28.23
C ARG A 436 -5.00 -3.91 -27.86
N ARG A 437 -5.03 -3.56 -26.57
CA ARG A 437 -5.61 -2.33 -26.02
C ARG A 437 -4.55 -1.23 -25.85
N LYS A 438 -3.84 -0.88 -26.94
CA LYS A 438 -2.72 0.09 -26.89
C LYS A 438 -3.09 1.44 -26.28
N ASP A 439 -4.34 1.86 -26.45
CA ASP A 439 -4.87 3.13 -25.93
C ASP A 439 -5.04 3.13 -24.40
N ASP A 440 -5.07 1.94 -23.78
CA ASP A 440 -5.19 1.79 -22.34
C ASP A 440 -3.82 1.74 -21.64
N LEU A 441 -2.73 1.48 -22.38
CA LEU A 441 -1.36 1.41 -21.83
C LEU A 441 -0.91 2.67 -21.04
N PRO A 442 -1.23 3.91 -21.46
CA PRO A 442 -0.85 5.11 -20.72
C PRO A 442 -1.52 5.24 -19.34
N PHE A 443 -2.59 4.47 -19.09
CA PHE A 443 -3.34 4.48 -17.84
C PHE A 443 -2.81 3.45 -16.82
N LEU A 444 -1.75 2.71 -17.15
CA LEU A 444 -1.08 1.84 -16.18
C LEU A 444 -0.39 2.68 -15.10
N TYR A 445 -0.65 2.31 -13.85
CA TYR A 445 -0.08 2.98 -12.70
C TYR A 445 1.44 2.78 -12.64
N GLY A 446 2.17 3.83 -12.22
CA GLY A 446 3.64 3.89 -12.28
C GLY A 446 4.37 3.18 -11.14
N LEU A 447 3.64 2.59 -10.20
CA LEU A 447 4.18 1.94 -9.01
C LEU A 447 3.89 0.44 -9.04
N VAL A 448 4.87 -0.36 -8.62
CA VAL A 448 4.77 -1.82 -8.52
C VAL A 448 5.22 -2.31 -7.14
N GLY A 449 4.46 -3.23 -6.56
CA GLY A 449 4.78 -3.81 -5.26
C GLY A 449 5.93 -4.81 -5.34
N GLY A 450 6.82 -4.79 -4.35
CA GLY A 450 7.89 -5.77 -4.22
C GLY A 450 8.58 -5.75 -2.86
N PHE A 451 9.66 -6.51 -2.74
CA PHE A 451 10.40 -6.72 -1.51
C PHE A 451 11.84 -6.20 -1.63
N ALA A 452 12.24 -5.33 -0.71
CA ALA A 452 13.62 -4.86 -0.61
C ALA A 452 14.44 -5.87 0.20
N LEU A 453 15.38 -6.59 -0.43
CA LEU A 453 16.11 -7.71 0.19
C LEU A 453 17.01 -7.26 1.35
N LYS A 454 17.59 -6.07 1.27
CA LYS A 454 18.51 -5.53 2.30
C LYS A 454 17.77 -5.10 3.57
N THR A 455 16.70 -4.33 3.43
CA THR A 455 15.93 -3.80 4.56
C THR A 455 14.80 -4.73 5.02
N LYS A 456 14.47 -5.74 4.22
CA LYS A 456 13.43 -6.74 4.49
C LYS A 456 12.03 -6.16 4.59
N LEU A 457 11.77 -5.10 3.82
CA LEU A 457 10.50 -4.39 3.77
C LEU A 457 9.79 -4.64 2.45
N TRP A 458 8.47 -4.81 2.52
CA TRP A 458 7.59 -4.76 1.36
C TRP A 458 7.27 -3.30 1.06
N VAL A 459 7.59 -2.84 -0.14
CA VAL A 459 7.42 -1.43 -0.56
C VAL A 459 6.92 -1.36 -2.01
N GLU A 460 6.39 -0.22 -2.41
CA GLU A 460 6.10 0.08 -3.81
C GLU A 460 7.28 0.83 -4.45
N PHE A 461 7.74 0.33 -5.60
CA PHE A 461 8.84 0.88 -6.38
C PHE A 461 8.33 1.63 -7.60
N TYR A 462 9.00 2.71 -7.99
CA TYR A 462 8.74 3.36 -9.29
C TYR A 462 9.29 2.49 -10.41
N ILE A 463 8.45 2.17 -11.39
CA ILE A 463 8.79 1.24 -12.48
C ILE A 463 9.98 1.76 -13.31
N GLU A 464 10.10 3.08 -13.44
CA GLU A 464 11.14 3.75 -14.22
C GLU A 464 12.55 3.57 -13.62
N ASP A 465 12.63 3.37 -12.30
CA ASP A 465 13.88 3.24 -11.54
C ASP A 465 14.32 1.79 -11.34
N ILE A 466 13.58 0.83 -11.91
CA ILE A 466 13.88 -0.60 -11.78
C ILE A 466 14.90 -1.02 -12.85
N GLU A 467 16.08 -1.42 -12.40
CA GLU A 467 17.20 -1.78 -13.27
C GLU A 467 17.43 -3.30 -13.31
N PRO A 468 18.00 -3.85 -14.39
CA PRO A 468 18.48 -5.22 -14.41
C PRO A 468 19.65 -5.41 -13.43
N ILE A 469 19.84 -6.64 -12.97
CA ILE A 469 20.93 -6.94 -12.03
C ILE A 469 22.26 -7.05 -12.76
N ILE A 470 23.26 -6.36 -12.20
CA ILE A 470 24.66 -6.54 -12.55
C ILE A 470 25.24 -7.63 -11.62
N TRP A 471 25.35 -8.85 -12.15
CA TRP A 471 25.85 -10.01 -11.41
C TRP A 471 27.38 -9.96 -11.27
N ASN A 472 27.89 -10.23 -10.06
CA ASN A 472 29.33 -10.25 -9.82
C ASN A 472 29.92 -11.64 -10.12
N ASN A 473 30.32 -11.85 -11.37
CA ASN A 473 30.98 -13.10 -11.78
C ASN A 473 32.40 -13.29 -11.21
N THR A 474 33.02 -12.23 -10.68
CA THR A 474 34.40 -12.28 -10.15
C THR A 474 34.47 -12.72 -8.69
N ALA A 475 33.37 -12.60 -7.93
CA ALA A 475 33.34 -12.97 -6.52
C ALA A 475 33.66 -14.46 -6.30
N TYR A 476 33.11 -15.33 -7.15
CA TYR A 476 33.34 -16.77 -7.08
C TYR A 476 34.80 -17.15 -7.39
N SER A 477 35.43 -16.51 -8.37
CA SER A 477 36.85 -16.73 -8.69
C SER A 477 37.80 -16.16 -7.63
N HIS A 478 37.41 -15.08 -6.96
CA HIS A 478 38.24 -14.45 -5.92
C HIS A 478 38.16 -15.15 -4.56
N LEU A 479 37.15 -15.99 -4.33
CA LEU A 479 37.06 -16.81 -3.13
C LEU A 479 38.23 -17.79 -3.12
N VAL A 480 39.17 -17.65 -2.19
CA VAL A 480 40.30 -18.58 -2.09
C VAL A 480 39.91 -19.75 -1.18
N TYR A 481 39.52 -20.85 -1.80
CA TYR A 481 39.13 -22.10 -1.15
C TYR A 481 39.41 -23.29 -2.06
N ASP A 482 39.28 -24.52 -1.55
CA ASP A 482 39.43 -25.73 -2.35
C ASP A 482 38.44 -25.78 -3.52
N GLU A 483 38.93 -26.02 -4.74
CA GLU A 483 38.12 -25.93 -5.96
C GLU A 483 37.10 -27.07 -6.06
N GLU A 484 37.44 -28.29 -5.62
CA GLU A 484 36.51 -29.42 -5.64
C GLU A 484 35.33 -29.17 -4.70
N GLN A 485 35.60 -28.64 -3.50
CA GLN A 485 34.56 -28.28 -2.53
C GLN A 485 33.66 -27.12 -3.01
N LYS A 486 34.24 -26.12 -3.68
CA LYS A 486 33.45 -25.03 -4.28
C LYS A 486 32.53 -25.53 -5.40
N ASP A 487 33.03 -26.41 -6.25
CA ASP A 487 32.27 -26.98 -7.36
C ASP A 487 31.15 -27.90 -6.84
N LEU A 488 31.44 -28.67 -5.79
CA LEU A 488 30.43 -29.47 -5.09
C LEU A 488 29.29 -28.61 -4.54
N ILE A 489 29.59 -27.52 -3.84
CA ILE A 489 28.57 -26.62 -3.31
C ILE A 489 27.77 -25.96 -4.44
N LEU A 490 28.44 -25.48 -5.48
CA LEU A 490 27.79 -24.82 -6.61
C LEU A 490 26.86 -25.77 -7.35
N SER A 491 27.31 -27.00 -7.64
CA SER A 491 26.52 -28.01 -8.34
C SER A 491 25.26 -28.38 -7.53
N PHE A 492 25.37 -28.56 -6.22
CA PHE A 492 24.19 -28.77 -5.38
C PHE A 492 23.20 -27.60 -5.44
N VAL A 493 23.67 -26.36 -5.36
CA VAL A 493 22.80 -25.18 -5.43
C VAL A 493 22.16 -25.00 -6.80
N GLN A 494 22.87 -25.33 -7.88
CA GLN A 494 22.34 -25.23 -9.25
C GLN A 494 21.33 -26.34 -9.57
N HIS A 495 21.57 -27.56 -9.11
CA HIS A 495 20.65 -28.69 -9.31
C HIS A 495 19.45 -28.67 -8.37
N HIS A 496 19.57 -28.01 -7.22
CA HIS A 496 18.48 -27.77 -6.29
C HIS A 496 17.63 -26.58 -6.76
N SER A 497 16.86 -26.82 -7.82
CA SER A 497 15.82 -25.91 -8.30
C SER A 497 14.46 -26.44 -7.84
N PHE A 498 13.62 -25.56 -7.30
CA PHE A 498 12.23 -25.92 -7.01
C PHE A 498 11.53 -26.24 -8.33
N ALA A 499 11.47 -27.52 -8.69
CA ALA A 499 10.45 -27.98 -9.62
C ALA A 499 9.12 -27.69 -8.91
N SER A 500 8.32 -26.77 -9.46
CA SER A 500 7.01 -26.37 -8.95
C SER A 500 6.20 -27.61 -8.55
N ALA A 501 6.29 -28.00 -7.28
CA ALA A 501 5.54 -29.09 -6.72
C ALA A 501 4.13 -28.54 -6.57
N THR A 502 3.34 -28.64 -7.64
CA THR A 502 1.89 -28.53 -7.53
C THR A 502 1.48 -29.62 -6.56
N PRO A 503 0.92 -29.32 -5.37
CA PRO A 503 0.30 -30.36 -4.59
C PRO A 503 -0.91 -30.79 -5.41
N ALA A 504 -0.83 -31.95 -6.06
CA ALA A 504 -1.99 -32.53 -6.70
C ALA A 504 -3.08 -32.63 -5.64
N SER A 505 -4.17 -31.89 -5.84
CA SER A 505 -5.36 -31.94 -4.99
C SER A 505 -5.80 -33.41 -4.88
N VAL A 506 -5.60 -34.00 -3.71
CA VAL A 506 -6.16 -35.32 -3.41
C VAL A 506 -7.66 -35.12 -3.23
N SER A 507 -8.43 -35.28 -4.31
CA SER A 507 -9.88 -35.39 -4.23
C SER A 507 -10.20 -36.71 -3.53
N PHE A 508 -10.67 -36.64 -2.28
CA PHE A 508 -11.25 -37.79 -1.60
C PHE A 508 -12.61 -38.09 -2.23
N ALA A 509 -12.61 -38.88 -3.30
CA ALA A 509 -13.84 -39.41 -3.86
C ALA A 509 -14.39 -40.48 -2.90
N SER A 510 -15.49 -40.15 -2.23
CA SER A 510 -16.36 -41.07 -1.52
C SER A 510 -16.73 -42.26 -2.43
N ARG A 511 -16.35 -43.48 -2.04
CA ARG A 511 -16.73 -44.72 -2.72
C ARG A 511 -18.12 -45.15 -2.25
N SER A 512 -19.09 -45.15 -3.17
CA SER A 512 -20.28 -46.02 -3.12
C SER A 512 -19.99 -47.32 -3.89
N PRO A 513 -20.62 -48.47 -3.55
CA PRO A 513 -20.27 -49.76 -4.13
C PRO A 513 -20.87 -49.95 -5.54
N PRO A 514 -20.28 -50.83 -6.39
CA PRO A 514 -20.72 -51.02 -7.76
C PRO A 514 -21.88 -52.03 -7.84
N ASN A 515 -22.83 -51.77 -8.73
CA ASN A 515 -23.73 -52.78 -9.27
C ASN A 515 -23.36 -53.06 -10.73
N ASP A 516 -23.49 -54.34 -11.08
CA ASP A 516 -23.02 -54.96 -12.30
C ASP A 516 -23.67 -54.49 -13.61
N SER A 517 -22.88 -54.67 -14.68
CA SER A 517 -23.23 -55.35 -15.94
C SER A 517 -23.16 -54.54 -17.25
N SER A 518 -22.22 -55.00 -18.07
CA SER A 518 -22.31 -55.25 -19.52
C SER A 518 -21.89 -54.19 -20.57
N SER A 519 -21.11 -54.73 -21.52
CA SER A 519 -20.69 -54.26 -22.86
C SER A 519 -19.72 -53.07 -22.91
N ALA A 520 -18.45 -53.23 -23.27
CA ALA A 520 -17.84 -53.70 -24.53
C ALA A 520 -17.96 -52.70 -25.69
N ALA A 521 -16.79 -52.18 -26.09
CA ALA A 521 -16.47 -51.33 -27.25
C ALA A 521 -17.07 -49.90 -27.16
N THR A 522 -16.33 -48.80 -27.24
CA THR A 522 -15.23 -48.45 -28.15
C THR A 522 -14.58 -47.16 -27.63
N GLU A 523 -13.39 -46.83 -28.13
CA GLU A 523 -12.78 -45.48 -28.23
C GLU A 523 -11.43 -45.23 -27.53
N ALA A 524 -10.53 -44.79 -28.41
CA ALA A 524 -9.15 -44.34 -28.25
C ALA A 524 -8.98 -43.11 -27.35
N LEU A 525 -7.71 -42.81 -27.07
CA LEU A 525 -7.13 -41.57 -26.50
C LEU A 525 -7.13 -41.47 -24.96
N SER A 526 -6.08 -42.01 -24.33
CA SER A 526 -5.53 -41.42 -23.10
C SER A 526 -4.07 -41.83 -22.92
N GLY A 527 -3.15 -40.89 -23.13
CA GLY A 527 -1.77 -41.00 -22.71
C GLY A 527 -1.70 -41.10 -21.19
N LYS A 528 -1.38 -42.30 -20.69
CA LYS A 528 -1.12 -42.53 -19.27
C LYS A 528 0.05 -41.65 -18.83
N ALA A 529 -0.21 -40.72 -17.93
CA ALA A 529 0.81 -40.00 -17.18
C ALA A 529 1.79 -40.99 -16.52
N PRO A 530 3.11 -40.70 -16.50
CA PRO A 530 4.07 -41.60 -15.89
C PRO A 530 3.83 -41.65 -14.38
N ARG A 531 3.62 -42.87 -13.88
CA ARG A 531 3.58 -43.17 -12.44
C ARG A 531 4.96 -42.84 -11.87
N ARG A 532 5.06 -41.76 -11.08
CA ARG A 532 6.29 -41.39 -10.35
C ARG A 532 6.74 -42.61 -9.55
N THR A 533 7.86 -43.19 -9.94
CA THR A 533 8.55 -44.23 -9.18
C THR A 533 9.46 -43.45 -8.22
N LEU A 534 9.25 -43.58 -6.91
CA LEU A 534 10.11 -42.93 -5.89
C LEU A 534 11.56 -43.30 -6.18
N ALA A 535 12.45 -42.31 -6.22
CA ALA A 535 13.88 -42.59 -6.35
C ALA A 535 14.37 -43.32 -5.09
N PRO A 536 15.38 -44.21 -5.17
CA PRO A 536 15.88 -44.90 -3.98
C PRO A 536 16.51 -43.87 -3.03
N GLY A 537 15.83 -43.58 -1.92
CA GLY A 537 16.28 -42.62 -0.89
C GLY A 537 15.28 -41.51 -0.53
N GLU A 538 14.14 -41.39 -1.20
CA GLU A 538 13.09 -40.44 -0.78
C GLU A 538 12.37 -40.94 0.49
N ASP A 539 12.30 -40.07 1.50
CA ASP A 539 11.62 -40.34 2.77
C ASP A 539 10.15 -40.74 2.57
N VAL A 540 9.66 -41.66 3.39
CA VAL A 540 8.29 -42.24 3.30
C VAL A 540 7.19 -41.17 3.50
N ILE A 541 7.55 -40.00 4.03
CA ILE A 541 6.66 -38.87 4.27
C ILE A 541 6.91 -37.79 3.19
N ILE A 542 5.90 -37.55 2.35
CA ILE A 542 5.92 -36.52 1.32
C ILE A 542 6.19 -35.14 1.96
N GLY A 543 7.31 -34.50 1.58
CA GLY A 543 7.66 -33.13 1.98
C GLY A 543 8.71 -33.01 3.10
N LYS A 544 9.21 -34.11 3.67
CA LYS A 544 10.34 -34.07 4.63
C LYS A 544 11.69 -34.23 3.92
N GLY A 545 12.72 -33.52 4.39
CA GLY A 545 14.12 -33.71 3.98
C GLY A 545 14.48 -33.29 2.55
N GLN A 546 13.63 -32.51 1.87
CA GLN A 546 13.88 -32.04 0.50
C GLN A 546 14.72 -30.75 0.42
N GLY A 547 14.98 -30.08 1.55
CA GLY A 547 15.81 -28.88 1.61
C GLY A 547 17.31 -29.20 1.60
N LEU A 548 18.09 -28.33 0.96
CA LEU A 548 19.55 -28.34 0.99
C LEU A 548 20.03 -27.41 2.10
N VAL A 549 20.47 -27.98 3.22
CA VAL A 549 21.00 -27.22 4.37
C VAL A 549 22.52 -27.35 4.38
N ILE A 550 23.20 -26.23 4.15
CA ILE A 550 24.66 -26.13 4.12
C ILE A 550 25.13 -25.36 5.35
N LEU A 551 25.93 -26.00 6.19
CA LEU A 551 26.53 -25.41 7.37
C LEU A 551 28.00 -25.03 7.10
N LEU A 552 28.30 -23.74 7.20
CA LEU A 552 29.64 -23.19 7.08
C LEU A 552 30.16 -22.84 8.50
N SER A 553 31.18 -23.56 8.95
CA SER A 553 31.74 -23.40 10.31
C SER A 553 33.22 -23.04 10.27
N GLY A 554 33.69 -22.19 11.17
CA GLY A 554 35.12 -21.88 11.30
C GLY A 554 35.41 -20.50 11.87
N PRO A 555 36.69 -20.11 12.01
CA PRO A 555 37.09 -18.81 12.57
C PRO A 555 36.52 -17.62 11.79
N THR A 556 36.44 -16.44 12.43
CA THR A 556 36.00 -15.21 11.79
C THR A 556 36.96 -14.78 10.67
N GLY A 557 36.44 -14.11 9.64
CA GLY A 557 37.27 -13.57 8.54
C GLY A 557 37.81 -14.58 7.53
N THR A 558 37.31 -15.83 7.53
CA THR A 558 37.69 -16.90 6.58
C THR A 558 36.84 -16.95 5.31
N GLY A 559 35.87 -16.04 5.13
CA GLY A 559 35.06 -15.95 3.91
C GLY A 559 33.79 -16.82 3.89
N LYS A 560 33.28 -17.25 5.05
CA LYS A 560 32.03 -18.04 5.16
C LYS A 560 30.83 -17.34 4.50
N THR A 561 30.55 -16.10 4.91
CA THR A 561 29.48 -15.26 4.35
C THR A 561 29.72 -15.01 2.85
N LEU A 562 30.98 -14.73 2.46
CA LEU A 562 31.38 -14.52 1.07
C LEU A 562 31.13 -15.76 0.18
N MET A 563 31.31 -16.98 0.71
CA MET A 563 31.02 -18.20 -0.05
C MET A 563 29.54 -18.28 -0.42
N ALA A 564 28.63 -18.01 0.51
CA ALA A 564 27.19 -18.02 0.23
C ALA A 564 26.80 -16.93 -0.78
N GLU A 565 27.35 -15.71 -0.63
CA GLU A 565 27.13 -14.59 -1.55
C GLU A 565 27.65 -14.91 -2.96
N ALA A 566 28.87 -15.44 -3.07
CA ALA A 566 29.49 -15.78 -4.35
C ALA A 566 28.77 -16.92 -5.07
N VAL A 567 28.29 -17.92 -4.33
CA VAL A 567 27.51 -19.04 -4.89
C VAL A 567 26.14 -18.54 -5.37
N ALA A 568 25.46 -17.68 -4.61
CA ALA A 568 24.19 -17.09 -5.03
C ALA A 568 24.33 -16.24 -6.30
N ASP A 569 25.39 -15.43 -6.39
CA ASP A 569 25.70 -14.62 -7.57
C ASP A 569 26.03 -15.48 -8.79
N ARG A 570 26.84 -16.52 -8.61
CA ARG A 570 27.19 -17.47 -9.68
C ARG A 570 25.99 -18.28 -10.16
N ALA A 571 25.07 -18.61 -9.26
CA ALA A 571 23.82 -19.30 -9.56
C ALA A 571 22.72 -18.37 -10.09
N GLN A 572 22.94 -17.04 -10.10
CA GLN A 572 21.96 -16.03 -10.50
C GLN A 572 20.64 -16.10 -9.70
N ARG A 573 20.73 -16.39 -8.40
CA ARG A 573 19.57 -16.51 -7.50
C ARG A 573 19.51 -15.34 -6.52
N PRO A 574 18.31 -14.90 -6.10
CA PRO A 574 18.18 -13.92 -5.03
C PRO A 574 18.81 -14.47 -3.73
N LEU A 575 19.44 -13.59 -2.95
CA LEU A 575 20.00 -13.92 -1.64
C LEU A 575 19.20 -13.21 -0.55
N VAL A 576 18.55 -13.98 0.32
CA VAL A 576 17.86 -13.48 1.51
C VAL A 576 18.79 -13.67 2.70
N SER A 577 19.52 -12.62 3.09
CA SER A 577 20.38 -12.63 4.27
C SER A 577 19.58 -12.31 5.53
N LEU A 578 19.59 -13.19 6.52
CA LEU A 578 18.89 -13.09 7.80
C LEU A 578 19.91 -13.10 8.94
N GLN A 579 19.68 -12.26 9.93
CA GLN A 579 20.40 -12.22 11.20
C GLN A 579 19.43 -12.51 12.34
N ALA A 580 19.95 -12.84 13.53
CA ALA A 580 19.13 -13.13 14.71
C ALA A 580 18.11 -12.01 15.01
N ASP A 581 18.49 -10.75 14.81
CA ASP A 581 17.65 -9.57 15.03
C ASP A 581 16.38 -9.56 14.17
N ASN A 582 16.42 -10.15 12.97
CA ASN A 582 15.27 -10.14 12.06
C ASN A 582 14.21 -11.18 12.44
N LEU A 583 14.59 -12.20 13.21
CA LEU A 583 13.69 -13.26 13.62
C LEU A 583 12.95 -12.88 14.92
N GLY A 584 13.59 -12.06 15.76
CA GLY A 584 13.07 -11.61 17.05
C GLY A 584 13.55 -12.48 18.22
N SER A 585 13.48 -11.93 19.43
CA SER A 585 13.98 -12.57 20.66
C SER A 585 12.92 -13.43 21.38
N GLN A 586 11.65 -13.32 20.97
CA GLN A 586 10.55 -14.09 21.53
C GLN A 586 10.25 -15.34 20.69
N VAL A 587 9.88 -16.41 21.37
CA VAL A 587 9.58 -17.74 20.81
C VAL A 587 8.45 -17.66 19.76
N ASP A 588 7.34 -16.99 20.08
CA ASP A 588 6.18 -16.87 19.21
C ASP A 588 6.47 -16.08 17.92
N THR A 589 7.26 -15.01 18.04
CA THR A 589 7.66 -14.19 16.89
C THR A 589 8.71 -14.90 16.03
N LEU A 590 9.66 -15.62 16.65
CA LEU A 590 10.73 -16.32 15.96
C LEU A 590 10.18 -17.33 14.96
N GLY A 591 9.32 -18.25 15.43
CA GLY A 591 8.76 -19.29 14.57
C GLY A 591 7.95 -18.72 13.41
N THR A 592 7.14 -17.69 13.69
CA THR A 592 6.32 -17.02 12.67
C THR A 592 7.16 -16.30 11.62
N ASN A 593 8.17 -15.54 12.05
CA ASN A 593 9.05 -14.79 11.16
C ASN A 593 9.95 -15.72 10.35
N LEU A 594 10.55 -16.72 10.97
CA LEU A 594 11.39 -17.71 10.29
C LEU A 594 10.58 -18.44 9.22
N ARG A 595 9.40 -18.95 9.56
CA ARG A 595 8.51 -19.60 8.59
C ARG A 595 8.17 -18.65 7.44
N ARG A 596 7.81 -17.39 7.75
CA ARG A 596 7.50 -16.38 6.73
C ARG A 596 8.66 -16.19 5.76
N PHE A 597 9.88 -15.98 6.25
CA PHE A 597 11.07 -15.81 5.38
C PHE A 597 11.41 -17.06 4.58
N LEU A 598 11.32 -18.24 5.19
CA LEU A 598 11.58 -19.51 4.51
C LEU A 598 10.54 -19.78 3.41
N THR A 599 9.25 -19.51 3.65
CA THR A 599 8.21 -19.62 2.62
C THR A 599 8.43 -18.63 1.49
N MET A 600 8.70 -17.35 1.79
CA MET A 600 8.99 -16.34 0.76
C MET A 600 10.21 -16.75 -0.08
N ALA A 601 11.30 -17.19 0.56
CA ALA A 601 12.49 -17.63 -0.15
C ALA A 601 12.22 -18.85 -1.05
N ALA A 602 11.36 -19.77 -0.62
CA ALA A 602 10.94 -20.90 -1.43
C ALA A 602 10.13 -20.46 -2.66
N GLU A 603 9.19 -19.53 -2.49
CA GLU A 603 8.37 -18.96 -3.59
C GLU A 603 9.23 -18.23 -4.64
N TRP A 604 10.34 -17.63 -4.22
CA TRP A 604 11.26 -16.88 -5.09
C TRP A 604 12.42 -17.70 -5.63
N ASN A 605 12.49 -19.00 -5.31
CA ASN A 605 13.66 -19.84 -5.57
C ASN A 605 14.97 -19.20 -5.05
N ALA A 606 14.89 -18.45 -3.94
CA ALA A 606 16.00 -17.71 -3.37
C ALA A 606 16.89 -18.60 -2.49
N VAL A 607 18.17 -18.22 -2.39
CA VAL A 607 19.11 -18.76 -1.41
C VAL A 607 18.92 -17.99 -0.11
N VAL A 608 18.72 -18.71 0.99
CA VAL A 608 18.65 -18.10 2.33
C VAL A 608 20.02 -18.20 2.98
N LEU A 609 20.49 -17.13 3.59
CA LEU A 609 21.70 -17.10 4.40
C LEU A 609 21.32 -16.67 5.81
N LEU A 610 21.48 -17.55 6.80
CA LEU A 610 21.42 -17.17 8.21
C LEU A 610 22.85 -16.94 8.71
N ASP A 611 23.21 -15.67 8.90
CA ASP A 611 24.53 -15.30 9.38
C ASP A 611 24.57 -15.31 10.91
N GLU A 612 25.66 -15.82 11.49
CA GLU A 612 25.87 -15.92 12.94
C GLU A 612 24.74 -16.68 13.66
N ALA A 613 24.42 -17.87 13.15
CA ALA A 613 23.34 -18.73 13.64
C ALA A 613 23.65 -19.45 14.97
N ASP A 614 24.68 -19.04 15.70
CA ASP A 614 25.24 -19.76 16.86
C ASP A 614 24.24 -19.88 18.03
N VAL A 615 23.43 -18.86 18.26
CA VAL A 615 22.37 -18.87 19.28
C VAL A 615 21.36 -20.00 19.05
N PHE A 616 21.05 -20.32 17.78
CA PHE A 616 20.04 -21.30 17.38
C PHE A 616 20.57 -22.72 17.22
N MET A 617 21.90 -22.90 17.20
CA MET A 617 22.54 -24.20 16.95
C MET A 617 23.32 -24.74 18.15
N ALA A 618 23.37 -24.01 19.26
CA ALA A 618 24.15 -24.41 20.42
C ALA A 618 23.53 -25.59 21.18
N GLU A 619 24.39 -26.35 21.86
CA GLU A 619 23.99 -27.44 22.75
C GLU A 619 22.96 -26.99 23.78
N ARG A 620 21.97 -27.87 24.01
CA ARG A 620 20.88 -27.63 24.95
C ARG A 620 21.40 -27.68 26.38
N ASP A 621 21.23 -26.58 27.10
CA ASP A 621 21.58 -26.47 28.51
C ASP A 621 20.33 -26.71 29.36
N PRO A 622 20.30 -27.70 30.28
CA PRO A 622 19.18 -27.93 31.19
C PRO A 622 18.75 -26.69 31.99
N GLY A 623 19.67 -25.74 32.22
CA GLY A 623 19.38 -24.49 32.94
C GLY A 623 18.68 -23.40 32.12
N ASN A 624 18.66 -23.51 30.79
CA ASN A 624 18.14 -22.46 29.90
C ASN A 624 16.99 -22.95 29.02
N ILE A 625 15.79 -22.99 29.61
CA ILE A 625 14.56 -23.44 28.94
C ILE A 625 14.26 -22.61 27.68
N HIS A 626 14.43 -21.28 27.76
CA HIS A 626 14.15 -20.36 26.64
C HIS A 626 15.01 -20.68 25.42
N ARG A 627 16.32 -20.84 25.60
CA ARG A 627 17.22 -21.20 24.49
C ARG A 627 16.89 -22.56 23.88
N ASN A 628 16.60 -23.55 24.72
CA ASN A 628 16.24 -24.89 24.26
C ASN A 628 14.94 -24.89 23.44
N GLU A 629 14.00 -24.01 23.79
CA GLU A 629 12.76 -23.81 23.04
C GLU A 629 13.04 -23.17 21.67
N LEU A 630 13.87 -22.13 21.60
CA LEU A 630 14.30 -21.51 20.34
C LEU A 630 14.98 -22.54 19.41
N VAL A 631 15.92 -23.33 19.94
CA VAL A 631 16.61 -24.41 19.18
C VAL A 631 15.59 -25.44 18.68
N SER A 632 14.59 -25.79 19.49
CA SER A 632 13.57 -26.78 19.12
C SER A 632 12.62 -26.27 18.02
N ILE A 633 12.25 -25.00 18.04
CA ILE A 633 11.46 -24.36 16.97
C ILE A 633 12.28 -24.27 15.69
N PHE A 634 13.55 -23.85 15.79
CA PHE A 634 14.44 -23.75 14.65
C PHE A 634 14.58 -25.09 13.93
N LEU A 635 14.90 -26.17 14.65
CA LEU A 635 14.99 -27.53 14.11
C LEU A 635 13.69 -27.99 13.43
N ARG A 636 12.53 -27.61 13.98
CA ARG A 636 11.22 -27.95 13.41
C ARG A 636 11.00 -27.27 12.07
N GLU A 637 11.26 -25.96 11.97
CA GLU A 637 11.06 -25.23 10.71
C GLU A 637 12.06 -25.66 9.62
N LEU A 638 13.29 -26.04 10.00
CA LEU A 638 14.27 -26.59 9.05
C LEU A 638 13.83 -27.93 8.44
N GLU A 639 13.11 -28.76 9.19
CA GLU A 639 12.67 -30.08 8.72
C GLU A 639 11.64 -30.00 7.58
N TYR A 640 10.85 -28.92 7.55
CA TYR A 640 9.85 -28.66 6.51
C TYR A 640 10.33 -27.71 5.42
N PHE A 641 11.54 -27.15 5.56
CA PHE A 641 12.07 -26.27 4.54
C PHE A 641 12.55 -27.08 3.33
N SER A 642 12.04 -26.72 2.15
CA SER A 642 12.33 -27.42 0.90
C SER A 642 13.29 -26.66 -0.03
N GLY A 643 14.01 -25.64 0.47
CA GLY A 643 14.91 -24.77 -0.30
C GLY A 643 16.40 -24.88 0.01
N VAL A 644 17.16 -23.90 -0.47
CA VAL A 644 18.61 -23.79 -0.20
C VAL A 644 18.85 -22.84 0.97
N LEU A 645 19.45 -23.36 2.04
CA LEU A 645 19.78 -22.60 3.24
C LEU A 645 21.27 -22.73 3.57
N PHE A 646 21.97 -21.60 3.62
CA PHE A 646 23.30 -21.47 4.19
C PHE A 646 23.21 -21.00 5.63
N LEU A 647 23.96 -21.64 6.50
CA LEU A 647 24.10 -21.26 7.90
C LEU A 647 25.57 -21.01 8.19
N THR A 648 25.90 -19.88 8.82
CA THR A 648 27.27 -19.61 9.26
C THR A 648 27.37 -19.70 10.78
N THR A 649 28.48 -20.24 11.26
CA THR A 649 28.81 -20.26 12.70
C THR A 649 30.30 -20.13 12.94
N ASN A 650 30.65 -19.45 14.02
CA ASN A 650 32.02 -19.38 14.54
C ASN A 650 32.29 -20.49 15.58
N LEU A 651 31.24 -21.07 16.16
CA LEU A 651 31.31 -22.08 17.22
C LEU A 651 31.07 -23.47 16.64
N TYR A 652 32.15 -24.17 16.29
CA TYR A 652 32.09 -25.53 15.74
C TYR A 652 31.86 -26.61 16.83
N GLU A 653 32.47 -26.43 18.01
CA GLU A 653 32.50 -27.47 19.04
C GLU A 653 31.18 -27.61 19.78
N THR A 654 30.46 -26.51 19.97
CA THR A 654 29.23 -26.43 20.78
C THR A 654 27.94 -26.65 19.97
N ILE A 655 28.03 -27.27 18.79
CA ILE A 655 26.86 -27.49 17.92
C ILE A 655 26.09 -28.70 18.39
N ASP A 656 24.79 -28.53 18.61
CA ASP A 656 23.88 -29.58 19.06
C ASP A 656 23.90 -30.81 18.12
N SER A 657 23.95 -32.00 18.70
CA SER A 657 23.99 -33.26 17.96
C SER A 657 22.77 -33.50 17.06
N ALA A 658 21.58 -33.02 17.46
CA ALA A 658 20.36 -33.13 16.66
C ALA A 658 20.32 -32.13 15.50
N PHE A 659 21.19 -31.11 15.53
CA PHE A 659 21.42 -30.20 14.41
C PHE A 659 22.25 -30.88 13.32
N ARG A 660 23.33 -31.57 13.73
CA ARG A 660 24.25 -32.25 12.80
C ARG A 660 23.55 -33.31 11.93
N SER A 661 22.51 -33.97 12.45
CA SER A 661 21.75 -34.96 11.68
C SER A 661 20.82 -34.37 10.61
N ARG A 662 20.56 -33.06 10.64
CA ARG A 662 19.67 -32.34 9.68
C ARG A 662 20.44 -31.52 8.65
N VAL A 663 21.76 -31.41 8.78
CA VAL A 663 22.62 -30.70 7.85
C VAL A 663 22.98 -31.63 6.69
N SER A 664 22.71 -31.20 5.46
CA SER A 664 23.03 -31.96 4.25
C SER A 664 24.54 -31.95 3.96
N LEU A 665 25.17 -30.79 4.15
CA LEU A 665 26.60 -30.59 3.94
C LEU A 665 27.18 -29.71 5.03
N HIS A 666 28.21 -30.20 5.72
CA HIS A 666 28.94 -29.44 6.73
C HIS A 666 30.35 -29.12 6.22
N GLN A 667 30.59 -27.86 5.86
CA GLN A 667 31.90 -27.38 5.44
C GLN A 667 32.62 -26.69 6.61
N ARG A 668 33.87 -27.08 6.85
CA ARG A 668 34.73 -26.48 7.88
C ARG A 668 35.81 -25.61 7.24
N PHE A 669 35.84 -24.35 7.61
CA PHE A 669 36.87 -23.39 7.26
C PHE A 669 37.98 -23.44 8.32
N SER A 670 39.19 -23.75 7.88
CA SER A 670 40.42 -23.59 8.65
C SER A 670 40.97 -22.16 8.49
N SER A 671 41.98 -21.82 9.30
CA SER A 671 42.81 -20.65 9.03
C SER A 671 43.47 -20.78 7.64
N LEU A 672 43.61 -19.66 6.94
CA LEU A 672 44.23 -19.63 5.61
C LEU A 672 45.66 -20.16 5.69
N SER A 673 46.04 -21.06 4.77
CA SER A 673 47.45 -21.45 4.59
C SER A 673 48.26 -20.27 4.02
N GLN A 674 49.58 -20.36 4.06
CA GLN A 674 50.45 -19.34 3.46
C GLN A 674 50.16 -19.17 1.96
N ASP A 675 50.00 -20.26 1.22
CA ASP A 675 49.62 -20.23 -0.20
C ASP A 675 48.26 -19.59 -0.43
N ALA A 676 47.28 -19.88 0.44
CA ALA A 676 45.98 -19.24 0.37
C ALA A 676 46.06 -17.74 0.65
N ARG A 677 46.83 -17.31 1.67
CA ARG A 677 47.08 -15.88 1.94
C ARG A 677 47.77 -15.20 0.77
N ARG A 678 48.75 -15.84 0.14
CA ARG A 678 49.42 -15.32 -1.07
C ARG A 678 48.41 -15.05 -2.19
N LYS A 679 47.52 -16.00 -2.47
CA LYS A 679 46.43 -15.82 -3.45
C LYS A 679 45.48 -14.69 -3.05
N VAL A 680 45.13 -14.58 -1.77
CA VAL A 680 44.27 -13.50 -1.26
C VAL A 680 44.94 -12.13 -1.45
N TRP A 681 46.23 -12.00 -1.14
CA TRP A 681 47.00 -10.78 -1.42
C TRP A 681 47.02 -10.45 -2.92
N HIS A 682 47.26 -11.45 -3.76
CA HIS A 682 47.25 -11.29 -5.22
C HIS A 682 45.86 -10.89 -5.74
N ASN A 683 44.76 -11.29 -5.09
CA ASN A 683 43.41 -10.87 -5.50
C ASN A 683 43.11 -9.43 -5.07
N PHE A 684 43.58 -8.97 -3.90
CA PHE A 684 43.24 -7.65 -3.38
C PHE A 684 44.15 -6.51 -3.86
N LEU A 685 45.42 -6.78 -4.20
CA LEU A 685 46.36 -5.75 -4.65
C LEU A 685 46.00 -5.13 -6.03
N PRO A 686 45.57 -5.90 -7.06
CA PRO A 686 45.18 -5.37 -8.37
C PRO A 686 43.78 -4.75 -8.36
N CYS A 687 42.85 -5.30 -7.57
CA CYS A 687 41.42 -4.93 -7.55
C CYS A 687 41.14 -3.49 -7.11
N LEU A 688 42.17 -2.75 -6.72
CA LEU A 688 42.05 -1.35 -6.38
C LEU A 688 42.74 -0.44 -7.39
N ALA A 689 43.67 -0.88 -8.25
CA ALA A 689 44.47 -0.01 -9.14
C ALA A 689 43.62 1.11 -9.78
N PRO A 690 44.05 2.39 -9.74
CA PRO A 690 43.31 3.44 -10.43
C PRO A 690 43.23 3.03 -11.90
N GLN A 691 42.03 3.05 -12.50
CA GLN A 691 41.91 3.05 -13.94
C GLN A 691 42.56 4.35 -14.42
N THR A 692 43.86 4.30 -14.70
CA THR A 692 44.60 5.41 -15.29
C THR A 692 43.99 5.66 -16.66
N GLN A 693 43.39 6.84 -16.81
CA GLN A 693 43.18 7.48 -18.10
C GLN A 693 44.45 7.34 -18.93
N GLU A 694 44.30 6.85 -20.15
CA GLU A 694 45.30 6.97 -21.20
C GLU A 694 45.66 8.46 -21.34
N VAL A 695 46.81 8.84 -20.80
CA VAL A 695 47.45 10.10 -21.14
C VAL A 695 48.66 9.71 -21.97
N ASP A 696 48.54 9.88 -23.28
CA ASP A 696 49.66 9.92 -24.21
C ASP A 696 50.68 10.94 -23.72
N GLY A 697 51.90 10.50 -23.40
CA GLY A 697 52.97 11.42 -23.04
C GLY A 697 54.12 10.80 -22.26
N ASP A 698 55.09 10.29 -23.01
CA ASP A 698 56.50 10.03 -22.67
C ASP A 698 57.05 10.71 -21.39
N ALA A 699 57.18 9.91 -20.32
CA ALA A 699 58.24 9.98 -19.30
C ALA A 699 58.06 8.80 -18.31
N GLY A 700 58.96 7.82 -18.40
CA GLY A 700 58.97 6.64 -17.53
C GLY A 700 59.13 6.99 -16.05
N ALA A 701 58.03 6.95 -15.30
CA ALA A 701 58.02 6.67 -13.87
C ALA A 701 57.39 5.29 -13.69
N VAL A 702 58.23 4.26 -13.65
CA VAL A 702 57.84 2.90 -13.29
C VAL A 702 57.19 2.98 -11.90
N VAL A 703 55.87 2.85 -11.84
CA VAL A 703 55.17 2.61 -10.58
C VAL A 703 55.75 1.31 -10.03
N PRO A 704 56.38 1.28 -8.84
CA PRO A 704 56.90 0.04 -8.28
C PRO A 704 55.71 -0.87 -8.04
N THR A 705 55.52 -1.83 -8.93
CA THR A 705 54.58 -2.92 -8.75
C THR A 705 55.26 -3.85 -7.75
N LEU A 706 54.63 -4.08 -6.60
CA LEU A 706 55.13 -5.01 -5.58
C LEU A 706 55.59 -6.30 -6.28
N SER A 707 56.81 -6.74 -5.99
CA SER A 707 57.38 -7.95 -6.58
C SER A 707 56.70 -9.20 -6.00
N GLU A 708 56.75 -10.31 -6.72
CA GLU A 708 56.30 -11.62 -6.20
C GLU A 708 57.01 -12.01 -4.89
N ALA A 709 58.25 -11.52 -4.68
CA ALA A 709 58.97 -11.69 -3.43
C ALA A 709 58.33 -10.92 -2.26
N ASP A 710 57.87 -9.68 -2.52
CA ASP A 710 57.16 -8.87 -1.52
C ASP A 710 55.82 -9.51 -1.13
N ILE A 711 55.10 -10.10 -2.10
CA ILE A 711 53.83 -10.82 -1.83
C ILE A 711 54.10 -12.09 -1.02
N ASN A 712 55.19 -12.81 -1.29
CA ASN A 712 55.60 -13.95 -0.49
C ASN A 712 55.89 -13.53 0.96
N GLU A 713 56.59 -12.42 1.18
CA GLU A 713 56.84 -11.91 2.53
C GLU A 713 55.55 -11.48 3.26
N LEU A 714 54.62 -10.86 2.54
CA LEU A 714 53.29 -10.51 3.07
C LEU A 714 52.45 -11.75 3.43
N SER A 715 52.65 -12.87 2.73
CA SER A 715 51.92 -14.12 3.00
C SER A 715 52.35 -14.84 4.30
N VAL A 716 53.53 -14.52 4.83
CA VAL A 716 54.06 -15.07 6.09
C VAL A 716 53.28 -14.56 7.30
N TRP A 717 52.70 -13.37 7.19
CA TRP A 717 51.84 -12.79 8.23
C TRP A 717 50.59 -13.65 8.44
N GLN A 718 50.34 -14.06 9.69
CA GLN A 718 49.17 -14.85 10.08
C GLN A 718 47.91 -13.97 10.16
N LEU A 719 47.41 -13.56 9.00
CA LEU A 719 46.24 -12.70 8.86
C LEU A 719 45.06 -13.47 8.25
N ASN A 720 43.84 -13.10 8.65
CA ASN A 720 42.63 -13.56 7.96
C ASN A 720 42.32 -12.70 6.72
N GLY A 721 41.39 -13.14 5.87
CA GLY A 721 41.07 -12.44 4.62
C GLY A 721 40.55 -11.02 4.83
N ARG A 722 39.80 -10.78 5.92
CA ARG A 722 39.27 -9.46 6.28
C ARG A 722 40.37 -8.51 6.73
N GLU A 723 41.33 -8.99 7.51
CA GLU A 723 42.49 -8.23 7.97
C GLU A 723 43.41 -7.85 6.81
N ILE A 724 43.64 -8.77 5.88
CA ILE A 724 44.38 -8.50 4.64
C ILE A 724 43.68 -7.39 3.84
N GLN A 725 42.38 -7.52 3.60
CA GLN A 725 41.60 -6.52 2.86
C GLN A 725 41.64 -5.13 3.54
N ASN A 726 41.48 -5.09 4.87
CA ASN A 726 41.56 -3.85 5.64
C ASN A 726 42.95 -3.21 5.55
N SER A 727 44.02 -4.01 5.65
CA SER A 727 45.40 -3.55 5.55
C SER A 727 45.67 -2.94 4.17
N VAL A 728 45.27 -3.62 3.09
CA VAL A 728 45.42 -3.12 1.71
C VAL A 728 44.63 -1.82 1.52
N LYS A 729 43.37 -1.78 1.97
CA LYS A 729 42.51 -0.60 1.82
C LYS A 729 43.09 0.62 2.54
N MET A 730 43.58 0.45 3.77
CA MET A 730 44.20 1.52 4.55
C MET A 730 45.52 2.00 3.95
N ALA A 731 46.40 1.07 3.54
CA ALA A 731 47.66 1.39 2.89
C ALA A 731 47.42 2.18 1.61
N ARG A 732 46.43 1.78 0.81
CA ARG A 732 46.06 2.51 -0.39
C ARG A 732 45.53 3.91 -0.10
N MET A 733 44.54 4.05 0.79
CA MET A 733 43.98 5.37 1.14
C MET A 733 45.07 6.33 1.63
N TRP A 734 46.04 5.80 2.37
CA TRP A 734 47.19 6.56 2.84
C TRP A 734 48.12 6.97 1.68
N CYS A 735 48.43 6.04 0.78
CA CYS A 735 49.26 6.27 -0.40
C CYS A 735 48.63 7.25 -1.39
N ASP A 736 47.35 7.05 -1.75
CA ASP A 736 46.59 7.89 -2.71
C ASP A 736 46.50 9.33 -2.21
N ARG A 737 46.24 9.54 -0.91
CA ARG A 737 46.10 10.90 -0.33
C ARG A 737 47.44 11.63 -0.20
N LYS A 738 48.55 10.91 -0.04
CA LYS A 738 49.89 11.49 0.14
C LYS A 738 50.74 11.47 -1.14
N GLY A 739 50.26 10.85 -2.22
CA GLY A 739 51.01 10.66 -3.46
C GLY A 739 52.21 9.73 -3.29
N TYR A 740 52.12 8.76 -2.37
CA TYR A 740 53.20 7.81 -2.08
C TYR A 740 53.04 6.54 -2.92
N ALA A 741 54.16 5.92 -3.31
CA ALA A 741 54.16 4.59 -3.90
C ALA A 741 53.80 3.51 -2.85
N MET A 742 53.08 2.46 -3.25
CA MET A 742 52.78 1.36 -2.34
C MET A 742 53.98 0.43 -2.23
N THR A 743 54.72 0.51 -1.11
CA THR A 743 55.91 -0.32 -0.82
C THR A 743 55.61 -1.33 0.27
N LEU A 744 56.42 -2.40 0.34
CA LEU A 744 56.34 -3.43 1.38
C LEU A 744 56.32 -2.83 2.80
N ASP A 745 57.29 -1.97 3.13
CA ASP A 745 57.38 -1.31 4.45
C ASP A 745 56.10 -0.56 4.86
N ARG A 746 55.43 0.06 3.89
CA ARG A 746 54.18 0.81 4.14
C ARG A 746 53.02 -0.14 4.39
N LEU A 747 52.96 -1.26 3.68
CA LEU A 747 51.98 -2.31 3.92
C LEU A 747 52.20 -2.96 5.28
N GLU A 748 53.45 -3.27 5.65
CA GLU A 748 53.77 -3.80 6.98
C GLU A 748 53.45 -2.80 8.09
N SER A 749 53.73 -1.50 7.88
CA SER A 749 53.32 -0.44 8.80
C SER A 749 51.79 -0.39 8.97
N CYS A 750 51.03 -0.59 7.88
CA CYS A 750 49.57 -0.66 7.92
C CYS A 750 49.05 -1.95 8.58
N ILE A 751 49.73 -3.09 8.40
CA ILE A 751 49.41 -4.33 9.11
C ILE A 751 49.58 -4.10 10.61
N HIS A 752 50.70 -3.53 11.05
CA HIS A 752 50.92 -3.21 12.46
C HIS A 752 49.88 -2.22 13.02
N ALA A 753 49.46 -1.24 12.22
CA ALA A 753 48.45 -0.25 12.64
C ALA A 753 47.03 -0.84 12.71
N THR A 754 46.68 -1.77 11.82
CA THR A 754 45.32 -2.35 11.74
C THR A 754 45.16 -3.62 12.58
N ASN A 755 46.23 -4.39 12.76
CA ASN A 755 46.27 -5.60 13.58
C ASN A 755 47.56 -5.64 14.42
N PRO A 756 47.58 -4.96 15.59
CA PRO A 756 48.75 -4.92 16.48
C PRO A 756 49.19 -6.30 17.01
N SER A 757 48.29 -7.28 16.98
CA SER A 757 48.52 -8.65 17.46
C SER A 757 49.06 -9.58 16.38
N ALA A 758 49.16 -9.13 15.13
CA ALA A 758 49.62 -9.94 14.01
C ALA A 758 51.08 -10.40 14.19
N ARG A 759 51.36 -11.65 13.83
CA ARG A 759 52.71 -12.24 13.90
C ARG A 759 53.08 -12.88 12.56
N LYS A 760 54.36 -12.84 12.19
CA LYS A 760 54.93 -13.67 11.12
C LYS A 760 55.04 -15.11 11.65
N GLY A 761 54.47 -16.07 10.92
CA GLY A 761 54.63 -17.50 11.27
C GLY A 761 56.08 -17.94 11.05
N VAL A 762 56.68 -18.64 12.01
CA VAL A 762 58.00 -19.26 11.84
C VAL A 762 57.79 -20.58 11.11
N GLU A 763 58.43 -20.78 9.97
CA GLU A 763 58.57 -22.10 9.34
C GLU A 763 59.38 -22.99 10.29
N VAL A 764 58.72 -23.99 10.90
CA VAL A 764 59.46 -25.13 11.44
C VAL A 764 59.75 -26.01 10.24
N VAL A 765 60.97 -25.93 9.73
CA VAL A 765 61.53 -26.95 8.85
C VAL A 765 61.64 -28.22 9.70
N GLU A 766 60.75 -29.18 9.49
CA GLU A 766 60.95 -30.54 10.00
C GLU A 766 62.10 -31.16 9.19
N ASP A 767 63.33 -30.94 9.66
CA ASP A 767 64.49 -31.71 9.21
C ASP A 767 64.30 -33.17 9.64
N TYR A 768 64.00 -34.03 8.67
CA TYR A 768 64.17 -35.46 8.79
C TYR A 768 65.67 -35.77 8.84
N ASP A 769 66.27 -35.75 10.02
CA ASP A 769 67.59 -36.34 10.23
C ASP A 769 67.48 -37.87 10.12
N GLN A 770 67.84 -38.39 8.96
CA GLN A 770 68.46 -39.71 8.79
C GLN A 770 69.97 -39.59 9.02
N GLU A 771 70.56 -40.64 9.61
CA GLU A 771 71.96 -40.83 10.04
C GLU A 771 72.18 -40.49 11.53
N GLY A 772 72.71 -41.35 12.41
CA GLY A 772 73.39 -42.63 12.27
C GLY A 772 74.38 -42.78 13.43
N TYR A 773 74.24 -43.84 14.22
CA TYR A 773 75.20 -44.42 15.18
C TYR A 773 75.87 -43.56 16.27
N GLY A 774 75.60 -43.97 17.52
CA GLY A 774 76.35 -43.69 18.74
C GLY A 774 75.75 -44.46 19.91
#